data_AF-A0A7Y4KQR7-F1
#
_entry.id   AF-A0A7Y4KQR7-F1
#
_cell.length_a   1.000
_cell.length_b   1.000
_cell.length_c   1.000
_cell.angle_alpha   90.00
_cell.angle_beta   90.00
_cell.angle_gamma   90.00
#
_symmetry.space_group_name_H-M   'P 1'
#
loop_
_entity.id
_entity.type
_entity.pdbx_description
1 polymer ?
#
loop_
_entity_poly.entity_id
_entity_poly.type
_entity_poly.pdbx_seq_one_letter_code
_entity_poly.pdbx_strand_id
1 'polypeptide(L)'
;MVPLVQRARRVRSVLVLVRVWLFLLGLPIASLAASYEVEPEDSGEQALFALREDGAITAETLAALLVLRRSGVDPSHASRAGLYALPGLTYARVDGLVASGGLTSEERRRLAPFLVSSAPERVSGDARLLTAFAASDPVLPPLALQVRMAGPEGWRVGLLTSLTRRRLGAVHRDASRRTLVAEAPGVSVVVPKFHGQWTGERASVLVGSYRLGFGQRLTLDTTGLPTPEGFLPDDTVRAPGDLERWCFLGEGACAPEERDANVMPDYQWDEGFRGVVGTVRGAVGTSSEVSVTGFGSYQSRSLLSHALMERTSCEGASCKAPPVWLAGSGAPVGRVVSRTLSGVFHEWAGGGHAAIAWTPRSQLGVTAWGARPVWSVEGAALDFRSTAGYPAGGAFGAVGFDGAWGLGAVDLFVEAARTFDAAPGGGGGPGVLQRTVVAGTSKELELSLRAYGRGFANPYTGAMSGPDELEGSRARNEVGARVRYLHRLEGSLRLRGEVDAWTLPSDGAAVGTAGTVNLRASARVDWRAHALFQPSLWGEYRDKDVGVAEDCFDGSGEEPCSGSLLRVTARVKAELHDAVSVAAQYAHARVDDPVNHGVRQDAHAVVETQVRPCEALRLRGRAVWKDEDLSTRNRLEQSFRATLDASWATADAVTTRARYAWVIDLKDARGARTPPDAPRHLFALEVETRF
;
A
#
# COMPACT_ATOMS: atom_id res chain seq x y z
N MET A 1 13.35 19.04 -39.16
CA MET A 1 13.73 17.64 -39.52
C MET A 1 14.26 16.79 -38.35
N VAL A 2 14.26 17.28 -37.11
CA VAL A 2 14.72 16.54 -35.91
C VAL A 2 13.69 15.57 -35.25
N PRO A 3 12.35 15.69 -35.39
CA PRO A 3 11.42 14.87 -34.60
C PRO A 3 11.27 13.40 -35.06
N LEU A 4 11.64 13.08 -36.31
CA LEU A 4 11.54 11.72 -36.85
C LEU A 4 12.63 10.77 -36.31
N VAL A 5 13.81 11.28 -35.98
CA VAL A 5 14.94 10.48 -35.48
C VAL A 5 14.73 10.08 -34.01
N GLN A 6 14.08 10.92 -33.21
CA GLN A 6 13.70 10.60 -31.83
C GLN A 6 12.58 9.55 -31.77
N ARG A 7 11.55 9.65 -32.63
CA ARG A 7 10.52 8.59 -32.77
C ARG A 7 11.11 7.23 -33.13
N ALA A 8 12.06 7.19 -34.07
CA ALA A 8 12.70 5.94 -34.49
C ALA A 8 13.58 5.32 -33.39
N ARG A 9 14.18 6.13 -32.49
CA ARG A 9 14.95 5.64 -31.35
C ARG A 9 14.06 5.09 -30.22
N ARG A 10 12.97 5.78 -29.85
CA ARG A 10 12.01 5.27 -28.84
C ARG A 10 11.39 3.93 -29.28
N VAL A 11 10.96 3.82 -30.55
CA VAL A 11 10.41 2.57 -31.12
C VAL A 11 11.44 1.44 -31.19
N ARG A 12 12.72 1.73 -31.49
CA ARG A 12 13.80 0.72 -31.49
C ARG A 12 14.11 0.19 -30.08
N SER A 13 14.08 1.02 -29.05
CA SER A 13 14.29 0.59 -27.66
C SER A 13 13.18 -0.36 -27.19
N VAL A 14 11.92 -0.04 -27.53
CA VAL A 14 10.76 -0.90 -27.28
C VAL A 14 10.88 -2.22 -28.04
N LEU A 15 11.27 -2.20 -29.33
CA LEU A 15 11.47 -3.41 -30.14
C LEU A 15 12.61 -4.31 -29.62
N VAL A 16 13.68 -3.74 -29.04
CA VAL A 16 14.78 -4.52 -28.45
C VAL A 16 14.32 -5.21 -27.16
N LEU A 17 13.61 -4.50 -26.28
CA LEU A 17 13.01 -5.09 -25.08
C LEU A 17 11.96 -6.16 -25.43
N VAL A 18 11.12 -5.91 -26.43
CA VAL A 18 10.12 -6.87 -26.93
C VAL A 18 10.79 -8.09 -27.57
N ARG A 19 11.91 -7.93 -28.29
CA ARG A 19 12.67 -9.06 -28.86
C ARG A 19 13.39 -9.88 -27.78
N VAL A 20 13.93 -9.26 -26.75
CA VAL A 20 14.49 -9.96 -25.58
C VAL A 20 13.38 -10.71 -24.84
N TRP A 21 12.20 -10.11 -24.71
CA TRP A 21 11.00 -10.76 -24.16
C TRP A 21 10.50 -11.94 -25.00
N LEU A 22 10.40 -11.77 -26.33
CA LEU A 22 10.00 -12.85 -27.26
C LEU A 22 11.01 -14.02 -27.26
N PHE A 23 12.29 -13.73 -27.07
CA PHE A 23 13.32 -14.76 -26.92
C PHE A 23 13.20 -15.51 -25.57
N LEU A 24 12.79 -14.83 -24.50
CA LEU A 24 12.49 -15.44 -23.20
C LEU A 24 11.15 -16.21 -23.21
N LEU A 25 10.18 -15.82 -24.04
CA LEU A 25 8.90 -16.51 -24.27
C LEU A 25 9.06 -17.83 -25.07
N GLY A 26 10.18 -18.03 -25.77
CA GLY A 26 10.48 -19.25 -26.53
C GLY A 26 10.95 -20.45 -25.69
N LEU A 27 11.06 -20.30 -24.37
CA LEU A 27 11.44 -21.38 -23.45
C LEU A 27 10.18 -22.10 -22.91
N PRO A 28 10.15 -23.44 -22.86
CA PRO A 28 8.98 -24.20 -22.37
C PRO A 28 8.63 -23.80 -20.91
N ILE A 29 7.35 -23.54 -20.66
CA ILE A 29 6.80 -22.79 -19.50
C ILE A 29 6.15 -23.75 -18.47
N ALA A 30 6.52 -23.67 -17.18
CA ALA A 30 5.80 -24.23 -16.01
C ALA A 30 6.54 -24.06 -14.64
N SER A 31 5.98 -23.71 -13.46
CA SER A 31 5.08 -22.62 -13.02
C SER A 31 5.18 -22.36 -11.44
N LEU A 32 4.65 -21.31 -10.71
CA LEU A 32 4.97 -20.87 -9.28
C LEU A 32 3.66 -20.30 -8.57
N ALA A 33 3.66 -19.46 -7.49
CA ALA A 33 2.54 -18.80 -6.71
C ALA A 33 2.93 -17.40 -6.24
N ALA A 34 1.93 -16.66 -5.70
CA ALA A 34 1.92 -15.24 -5.36
C ALA A 34 3.28 -14.58 -5.53
N SER A 35 3.42 -13.93 -6.68
CA SER A 35 4.67 -13.36 -7.09
C SER A 35 4.89 -12.02 -6.40
N TYR A 36 5.69 -12.03 -5.34
CA TYR A 36 6.28 -10.80 -4.80
C TYR A 36 7.51 -10.42 -5.61
N GLU A 37 7.73 -9.13 -5.86
CA GLU A 37 8.89 -8.67 -6.66
C GLU A 37 10.21 -9.00 -5.96
N VAL A 38 10.19 -9.06 -4.62
CA VAL A 38 11.28 -9.54 -3.76
C VAL A 38 10.73 -10.47 -2.69
N GLU A 39 11.49 -11.50 -2.35
CA GLU A 39 11.22 -12.29 -1.16
C GLU A 39 12.06 -11.70 -0.02
N PRO A 40 11.43 -11.06 0.97
CA PRO A 40 12.18 -10.35 2.00
C PRO A 40 12.99 -11.34 2.86
N GLU A 41 14.29 -11.11 2.95
CA GLU A 41 15.22 -11.92 3.77
C GLU A 41 15.22 -11.48 5.24
N ASP A 42 15.03 -10.17 5.48
CA ASP A 42 14.72 -9.58 6.78
C ASP A 42 13.28 -9.06 6.72
N SER A 43 12.44 -9.56 7.62
CA SER A 43 11.01 -9.33 7.63
C SER A 43 10.57 -8.21 8.56
N GLY A 44 11.50 -7.47 9.18
CA GLY A 44 11.22 -6.24 9.92
C GLY A 44 10.34 -5.26 9.12
N GLU A 45 9.40 -4.55 9.75
CA GLU A 45 8.46 -3.66 9.03
C GLU A 45 9.28 -2.56 8.33
N GLN A 46 10.31 -2.08 9.04
CA GLN A 46 11.29 -1.15 8.51
C GLN A 46 12.10 -1.70 7.32
N ALA A 47 12.39 -3.00 7.30
CA ALA A 47 13.08 -3.62 6.16
C ALA A 47 12.17 -3.64 4.93
N LEU A 48 10.86 -3.91 5.12
CA LEU A 48 9.88 -3.81 4.04
C LEU A 48 9.74 -2.36 3.53
N PHE A 49 9.68 -1.37 4.42
CA PHE A 49 9.69 0.05 4.02
C PHE A 49 10.95 0.41 3.24
N ALA A 50 12.14 -0.05 3.67
CA ALA A 50 13.39 0.18 2.95
C ALA A 50 13.36 -0.44 1.53
N LEU A 51 12.81 -1.65 1.37
CA LEU A 51 12.63 -2.25 0.04
C LEU A 51 11.71 -1.41 -0.86
N ARG A 52 10.69 -0.76 -0.30
CA ARG A 52 9.80 0.13 -1.05
C ARG A 52 10.49 1.44 -1.45
N GLU A 53 11.28 2.02 -0.55
CA GLU A 53 12.12 3.20 -0.82
C GLU A 53 13.13 2.90 -1.93
N ASP A 54 13.74 1.71 -1.91
CA ASP A 54 14.70 1.24 -2.91
C ASP A 54 14.09 0.97 -4.30
N GLY A 55 12.76 1.04 -4.42
CA GLY A 55 12.03 0.63 -5.62
C GLY A 55 12.15 -0.87 -5.90
N ALA A 56 12.46 -1.68 -4.88
CA ALA A 56 12.58 -3.13 -5.01
C ALA A 56 11.21 -3.83 -4.95
N ILE A 57 10.23 -3.23 -4.26
CA ILE A 57 8.84 -3.69 -4.19
C ILE A 57 7.86 -2.54 -4.44
N THR A 58 6.66 -2.85 -4.92
CA THR A 58 5.57 -1.86 -5.07
C THR A 58 4.88 -1.53 -3.74
N ALA A 59 4.05 -0.48 -3.74
CA ALA A 59 3.21 -0.15 -2.59
C ALA A 59 2.18 -1.26 -2.27
N GLU A 60 1.67 -1.93 -3.32
CA GLU A 60 0.76 -3.08 -3.20
C GLU A 60 1.43 -4.24 -2.49
N THR A 61 2.64 -4.62 -2.91
CA THR A 61 3.42 -5.67 -2.25
C THR A 61 3.79 -5.32 -0.82
N LEU A 62 4.20 -4.07 -0.56
CA LEU A 62 4.46 -3.61 0.81
C LEU A 62 3.21 -3.81 1.70
N ALA A 63 2.04 -3.37 1.23
CA ALA A 63 0.79 -3.51 1.98
C ALA A 63 0.46 -4.98 2.28
N ALA A 64 0.54 -5.85 1.27
CA ALA A 64 0.29 -7.28 1.44
C ALA A 64 1.24 -7.95 2.44
N LEU A 65 2.54 -7.68 2.35
CA LEU A 65 3.54 -8.28 3.25
C LEU A 65 3.41 -7.76 4.68
N LEU A 66 3.06 -6.49 4.88
CA LEU A 66 2.78 -5.94 6.22
C LEU A 66 1.56 -6.60 6.85
N VAL A 67 0.50 -6.81 6.06
CA VAL A 67 -0.73 -7.48 6.54
C VAL A 67 -0.42 -8.92 6.93
N LEU A 68 0.25 -9.68 6.07
CA LEU A 68 0.61 -11.08 6.34
C LEU A 68 1.47 -11.25 7.57
N ARG A 69 2.43 -10.36 7.78
CA ARG A 69 3.28 -10.41 8.96
C ARG A 69 2.49 -10.18 10.25
N ARG A 70 1.49 -9.30 10.20
CA ARG A 70 0.70 -8.92 11.37
C ARG A 70 -0.40 -9.93 11.69
N SER A 71 -1.13 -10.40 10.68
CA SER A 71 -2.19 -11.39 10.87
C SER A 71 -1.62 -12.80 11.10
N GLY A 72 -0.49 -13.08 10.48
CA GLY A 72 0.07 -14.42 10.38
C GLY A 72 -0.79 -15.36 9.55
N VAL A 73 -0.23 -16.52 9.21
CA VAL A 73 -0.90 -17.64 8.55
C VAL A 73 -0.59 -18.90 9.37
N ASP A 74 -1.61 -19.60 9.85
CA ASP A 74 -1.42 -20.95 10.41
C ASP A 74 -1.50 -21.96 9.26
N PRO A 75 -0.39 -22.60 8.86
CA PRO A 75 -0.39 -23.50 7.72
C PRO A 75 -1.25 -24.76 7.92
N SER A 76 -1.67 -25.07 9.16
CA SER A 76 -2.49 -26.24 9.49
C SER A 76 -3.99 -25.99 9.31
N HIS A 77 -4.41 -24.72 9.41
CA HIS A 77 -5.81 -24.31 9.37
C HIS A 77 -6.12 -23.28 8.27
N ALA A 78 -5.09 -22.74 7.63
CA ALA A 78 -5.24 -21.77 6.56
C ALA A 78 -5.93 -22.40 5.35
N SER A 79 -6.84 -21.64 4.76
CA SER A 79 -7.39 -21.98 3.45
C SER A 79 -6.30 -21.94 2.38
N ARG A 80 -6.60 -22.52 1.21
CA ARG A 80 -5.74 -22.44 0.02
C ARG A 80 -5.39 -20.98 -0.32
N ALA A 81 -6.34 -20.05 -0.20
CA ALA A 81 -6.11 -18.63 -0.46
C ALA A 81 -5.17 -17.98 0.58
N GLY A 82 -5.29 -18.35 1.85
CA GLY A 82 -4.37 -17.91 2.91
C GLY A 82 -2.94 -18.39 2.68
N LEU A 83 -2.77 -19.65 2.25
CA LEU A 83 -1.47 -20.20 1.86
C LEU A 83 -0.89 -19.54 0.61
N TYR A 84 -1.74 -19.12 -0.34
CA TYR A 84 -1.28 -18.38 -1.52
C TYR A 84 -0.65 -17.05 -1.21
N ALA A 85 -1.08 -16.39 -0.15
CA ALA A 85 -0.49 -15.12 0.23
C ALA A 85 0.96 -15.29 0.75
N LEU A 86 1.42 -16.49 1.12
CA LEU A 86 2.77 -16.65 1.66
C LEU A 86 3.87 -16.42 0.61
N PRO A 87 4.90 -15.61 0.95
CA PRO A 87 5.92 -15.25 -0.03
C PRO A 87 6.78 -16.44 -0.46
N GLY A 88 6.92 -16.59 -1.78
CA GLY A 88 7.86 -17.54 -2.35
C GLY A 88 7.41 -19.00 -2.34
N LEU A 89 6.13 -19.31 -2.11
CA LEU A 89 5.55 -20.61 -2.42
C LEU A 89 5.07 -20.67 -3.88
N THR A 90 4.79 -21.89 -4.39
CA THR A 90 4.16 -22.12 -5.70
C THR A 90 2.71 -22.54 -5.65
N TYR A 91 1.92 -22.32 -6.71
CA TYR A 91 0.52 -22.75 -6.73
C TYR A 91 0.49 -24.27 -6.59
N ALA A 92 1.37 -24.96 -7.33
CA ALA A 92 1.55 -26.40 -7.21
C ALA A 92 2.16 -26.84 -5.86
N ARG A 93 3.05 -26.04 -5.24
CA ARG A 93 3.63 -26.35 -3.93
C ARG A 93 2.57 -26.24 -2.85
N VAL A 94 1.74 -25.20 -2.87
CA VAL A 94 0.59 -25.04 -1.97
C VAL A 94 -0.42 -26.16 -2.19
N ASP A 95 -0.73 -26.52 -3.44
CA ASP A 95 -1.61 -27.66 -3.72
C ASP A 95 -1.02 -28.96 -3.13
N GLY A 96 0.30 -29.15 -3.20
CA GLY A 96 1.01 -30.23 -2.52
C GLY A 96 0.95 -30.15 -0.99
N LEU A 97 1.02 -28.94 -0.41
CA LEU A 97 0.87 -28.73 1.03
C LEU A 97 -0.51 -29.13 1.52
N VAL A 98 -1.55 -28.74 0.78
CA VAL A 98 -2.95 -29.09 1.07
C VAL A 98 -3.21 -30.59 0.90
N ALA A 99 -2.56 -31.23 -0.08
CA ALA A 99 -2.82 -32.63 -0.41
C ALA A 99 -2.12 -33.66 0.50
N SER A 100 -0.85 -33.43 0.90
CA SER A 100 -0.05 -34.54 1.45
C SER A 100 1.06 -34.21 2.45
N GLY A 101 1.32 -32.95 2.83
CA GLY A 101 2.32 -32.71 3.89
C GLY A 101 2.74 -31.27 4.13
N GLY A 102 3.15 -30.99 5.37
CA GLY A 102 3.52 -29.65 5.84
C GLY A 102 4.77 -29.04 5.19
N LEU A 103 5.05 -27.80 5.60
CA LEU A 103 6.22 -27.03 5.14
C LEU A 103 7.54 -27.77 5.42
N THR A 104 8.48 -27.71 4.48
CA THR A 104 9.85 -28.20 4.71
C THR A 104 10.54 -27.40 5.81
N SER A 105 11.62 -27.91 6.39
CA SER A 105 12.39 -27.18 7.41
C SER A 105 12.97 -25.87 6.88
N GLU A 106 13.33 -25.82 5.61
CA GLU A 106 13.80 -24.60 4.95
C GLU A 106 12.66 -23.59 4.74
N GLU A 107 11.52 -24.05 4.21
CA GLU A 107 10.34 -23.21 4.04
C GLU A 107 9.86 -22.66 5.38
N ARG A 108 9.84 -23.47 6.45
CA ARG A 108 9.48 -23.00 7.80
C ARG A 108 10.41 -21.92 8.30
N ARG A 109 11.74 -22.07 8.16
CA ARG A 109 12.69 -21.03 8.56
C ARG A 109 12.50 -19.74 7.77
N ARG A 110 12.29 -19.86 6.45
CA ARG A 110 12.09 -18.73 5.55
C ARG A 110 10.78 -17.99 5.80
N LEU A 111 9.70 -18.73 6.06
CA LEU A 111 8.35 -18.21 6.25
C LEU A 111 8.04 -17.87 7.71
N ALA A 112 8.88 -18.27 8.68
CA ALA A 112 8.66 -18.07 10.11
C ALA A 112 8.09 -16.67 10.48
N PRO A 113 8.50 -15.55 9.87
CA PRO A 113 7.93 -14.24 10.17
C PRO A 113 6.45 -14.04 9.83
N PHE A 114 5.89 -14.90 8.99
CA PHE A 114 4.51 -14.86 8.51
C PHE A 114 3.67 -16.00 9.07
N LEU A 115 4.24 -16.89 9.89
CA LEU A 115 3.55 -18.05 10.44
C LEU A 115 3.12 -17.79 11.89
N VAL A 116 1.93 -18.25 12.26
CA VAL A 116 1.39 -18.21 13.63
C VAL A 116 0.75 -19.54 14.00
N SER A 117 0.56 -19.77 15.31
CA SER A 117 -0.28 -20.86 15.81
C SER A 117 -1.70 -20.35 16.09
N SER A 118 -2.73 -21.09 15.66
CA SER A 118 -4.14 -20.71 15.89
C SER A 118 -4.58 -20.82 17.35
N ALA A 119 -4.00 -21.73 18.12
CA ALA A 119 -4.42 -22.05 19.48
C ALA A 119 -3.18 -22.29 20.36
N PRO A 120 -2.60 -21.24 20.95
CA PRO A 120 -1.53 -21.44 21.92
C PRO A 120 -2.07 -22.16 23.17
N GLU A 121 -1.28 -23.05 23.77
CA GLU A 121 -1.66 -23.77 24.99
C GLU A 121 -1.85 -22.84 26.20
N ARG A 122 -1.23 -21.66 26.16
CA ARG A 122 -1.27 -20.62 27.19
C ARG A 122 -1.52 -19.27 26.55
N VAL A 123 -1.91 -18.30 27.37
CA VAL A 123 -1.93 -16.90 26.92
C VAL A 123 -0.53 -16.51 26.48
N SER A 124 -0.42 -15.99 25.26
CA SER A 124 0.81 -15.45 24.70
C SER A 124 0.52 -14.14 23.99
N GLY A 125 1.50 -13.25 23.87
CA GLY A 125 1.25 -11.96 23.26
C GLY A 125 2.49 -11.11 23.07
N ASP A 126 2.25 -9.91 22.54
CA ASP A 126 3.26 -8.87 22.40
C ASP A 126 2.72 -7.49 22.77
N ALA A 127 3.59 -6.65 23.30
CA ALA A 127 3.32 -5.23 23.54
C ALA A 127 4.45 -4.41 22.92
N ARG A 128 4.12 -3.49 22.01
CA ARG A 128 5.04 -2.64 21.26
C ARG A 128 4.79 -1.17 21.57
N LEU A 129 5.78 -0.51 22.17
CA LEU A 129 5.82 0.93 22.37
C LEU A 129 6.68 1.57 21.27
N LEU A 130 6.12 2.52 20.54
CA LEU A 130 6.74 3.20 19.41
C LEU A 130 6.82 4.70 19.70
N THR A 131 7.98 5.31 19.44
CA THR A 131 8.16 6.77 19.45
C THR A 131 9.15 7.21 18.37
N ALA A 132 8.95 8.41 17.84
CA ALA A 132 9.88 9.01 16.88
C ALA A 132 9.88 10.52 17.06
N PHE A 133 11.04 11.17 16.93
CA PHE A 133 11.16 12.62 17.10
C PHE A 133 12.29 13.19 16.26
N ALA A 134 12.19 14.46 15.93
CA ALA A 134 13.28 15.23 15.36
C ALA A 134 14.00 16.03 16.45
N ALA A 135 15.29 16.31 16.28
CA ALA A 135 16.02 17.21 17.19
C ALA A 135 15.42 18.63 17.23
N SER A 136 14.68 19.02 16.18
CA SER A 136 13.97 20.30 16.08
C SER A 136 12.59 20.31 16.73
N ASP A 137 12.10 19.18 17.27
CA ASP A 137 10.74 19.10 17.79
C ASP A 137 10.59 19.97 19.06
N PRO A 138 9.67 20.96 19.07
CA PRO A 138 9.45 21.83 20.23
C PRO A 138 8.47 21.23 21.26
N VAL A 139 7.98 20.01 21.02
CA VAL A 139 6.92 19.34 21.78
C VAL A 139 7.32 17.91 22.11
N LEU A 140 6.65 17.32 23.11
CA LEU A 140 6.84 15.91 23.46
C LEU A 140 6.72 15.01 22.22
N PRO A 141 7.54 13.94 22.09
CA PRO A 141 7.42 13.00 20.99
C PRO A 141 6.03 12.35 20.91
N PRO A 142 5.50 12.05 19.71
CA PRO A 142 4.33 11.21 19.55
C PRO A 142 4.65 9.78 20.03
N LEU A 143 3.63 9.12 20.58
CA LEU A 143 3.71 7.75 21.08
C LEU A 143 2.61 6.89 20.44
N ALA A 144 2.92 5.62 20.19
CA ALA A 144 1.92 4.61 19.90
C ALA A 144 2.21 3.35 20.73
N LEU A 145 1.19 2.79 21.37
CA LEU A 145 1.25 1.53 22.09
C LEU A 145 0.32 0.53 21.40
N GLN A 146 0.88 -0.55 20.91
CA GLN A 146 0.16 -1.69 20.35
C GLN A 146 0.29 -2.87 21.32
N VAL A 147 -0.83 -3.51 21.64
CA VAL A 147 -0.86 -4.71 22.49
C VAL A 147 -1.67 -5.77 21.78
N ARG A 148 -1.16 -7.00 21.75
CA ARG A 148 -1.80 -8.18 21.16
C ARG A 148 -1.70 -9.35 22.12
N MET A 149 -2.77 -10.11 22.24
CA MET A 149 -2.86 -11.28 23.09
C MET A 149 -3.61 -12.37 22.35
N ALA A 150 -3.10 -13.59 22.39
CA ALA A 150 -3.75 -14.80 21.94
C ALA A 150 -3.91 -15.74 23.15
N GLY A 151 -5.10 -16.27 23.34
CA GLY A 151 -5.43 -17.21 24.39
C GLY A 151 -5.71 -18.61 23.85
N PRO A 152 -5.92 -19.59 24.75
CA PRO A 152 -6.44 -20.90 24.37
C PRO A 152 -7.83 -20.76 23.71
N GLU A 153 -8.27 -21.83 23.05
CA GLU A 153 -9.62 -21.92 22.45
C GLU A 153 -9.91 -20.86 21.36
N GLY A 154 -8.86 -20.35 20.71
CA GLY A 154 -8.98 -19.49 19.52
C GLY A 154 -9.30 -18.03 19.81
N TRP A 155 -9.13 -17.57 21.05
CA TRP A 155 -9.29 -16.15 21.41
C TRP A 155 -8.09 -15.30 21.01
N ARG A 156 -8.36 -14.12 20.46
CA ARG A 156 -7.36 -13.07 20.18
C ARG A 156 -7.91 -11.70 20.52
N VAL A 157 -7.11 -10.85 21.14
CA VAL A 157 -7.47 -9.48 21.52
C VAL A 157 -6.33 -8.56 21.14
N GLY A 158 -6.67 -7.36 20.67
CA GLY A 158 -5.67 -6.33 20.39
C GLY A 158 -6.18 -4.93 20.66
N LEU A 159 -5.23 -4.05 20.98
CA LEU A 159 -5.45 -2.65 21.31
C LEU A 159 -4.35 -1.80 20.68
N LEU A 160 -4.72 -0.69 20.05
CA LEU A 160 -3.82 0.36 19.62
C LEU A 160 -4.24 1.66 20.29
N THR A 161 -3.32 2.26 21.03
CA THR A 161 -3.46 3.61 21.59
C THR A 161 -2.36 4.52 21.04
N SER A 162 -2.65 5.81 20.89
CA SER A 162 -1.66 6.78 20.42
C SER A 162 -1.82 8.11 21.14
N LEU A 163 -0.69 8.74 21.47
CA LEU A 163 -0.61 10.12 21.92
C LEU A 163 -0.45 11.02 20.69
N THR A 164 -1.52 11.69 20.29
CA THR A 164 -1.52 12.68 19.21
C THR A 164 -1.36 14.08 19.77
N ARG A 165 -0.74 14.98 19.01
CA ARG A 165 -0.45 16.36 19.40
C ARG A 165 -0.94 17.36 18.38
N ARG A 166 -1.05 16.93 17.12
CA ARG A 166 -1.31 17.76 15.94
C ARG A 166 -2.63 17.42 15.25
N ARG A 167 -3.39 16.47 15.79
CA ARG A 167 -4.72 16.12 15.29
C ARG A 167 -5.70 17.27 15.56
N LEU A 168 -6.35 17.77 14.50
CA LEU A 168 -7.42 18.76 14.64
C LEU A 168 -8.59 18.15 15.42
N GLY A 169 -9.20 18.98 16.29
CA GLY A 169 -10.41 18.59 17.02
C GLY A 169 -11.65 18.61 16.13
N ALA A 170 -12.83 18.67 16.75
CA ALA A 170 -14.09 18.54 16.03
C ALA A 170 -14.31 19.72 15.08
N VAL A 171 -14.87 19.42 13.91
CA VAL A 171 -15.33 20.45 12.96
C VAL A 171 -16.78 20.79 13.26
N HIS A 172 -17.07 22.08 13.37
CA HIS A 172 -18.42 22.59 13.55
C HIS A 172 -18.66 23.81 12.66
N ARG A 173 -19.91 24.23 12.53
CA ARG A 173 -20.27 25.44 11.80
C ARG A 173 -20.40 26.61 12.76
N ASP A 174 -19.64 27.69 12.54
CA ASP A 174 -19.83 28.95 13.24
C ASP A 174 -21.11 29.61 12.69
N ALA A 175 -22.16 29.66 13.50
CA ALA A 175 -23.46 30.21 13.10
C ALA A 175 -23.40 31.71 12.75
N SER A 176 -22.51 32.47 13.39
CA SER A 176 -22.38 33.92 13.19
C SER A 176 -21.69 34.23 11.85
N ARG A 177 -20.67 33.45 11.49
CA ARG A 177 -19.87 33.63 10.28
C ARG A 177 -20.30 32.76 9.11
N ARG A 178 -21.15 31.76 9.35
CA ARG A 178 -21.58 30.74 8.38
C ARG A 178 -20.41 29.98 7.74
N THR A 179 -19.32 29.80 8.49
CA THR A 179 -18.09 29.12 8.04
C THR A 179 -17.83 27.85 8.84
N LEU A 180 -17.10 26.92 8.24
CA LEU A 180 -16.59 25.75 8.96
C LEU A 180 -15.38 26.13 9.82
N VAL A 181 -15.39 25.69 11.07
CA VAL A 181 -14.33 25.93 12.03
C VAL A 181 -13.91 24.59 12.64
N ALA A 182 -12.61 24.35 12.72
CA ALA A 182 -12.01 23.22 13.42
C ALA A 182 -11.36 23.69 14.72
N GLU A 183 -11.53 22.92 15.79
CA GLU A 183 -10.82 23.17 17.04
C GLU A 183 -9.30 23.01 16.87
N ALA A 184 -8.55 23.84 17.60
CA ALA A 184 -7.11 23.81 17.59
C ALA A 184 -6.58 22.44 18.05
N PRO A 185 -5.46 21.95 17.47
CA PRO A 185 -4.88 20.69 17.89
C PRO A 185 -4.39 20.76 19.34
N GLY A 186 -4.44 19.62 20.02
CA GLY A 186 -3.96 19.49 21.39
C GLY A 186 -3.36 18.11 21.65
N VAL A 187 -2.63 17.99 22.76
CA VAL A 187 -2.09 16.70 23.23
C VAL A 187 -3.25 15.86 23.76
N SER A 188 -3.53 14.73 23.10
CA SER A 188 -4.62 13.83 23.45
C SER A 188 -4.22 12.37 23.28
N VAL A 189 -4.63 11.52 24.21
CA VAL A 189 -4.56 10.06 24.04
C VAL A 189 -5.81 9.59 23.30
N VAL A 190 -5.63 8.87 22.20
CA VAL A 190 -6.71 8.31 21.39
C VAL A 190 -6.58 6.80 21.30
N VAL A 191 -7.72 6.11 21.19
CA VAL A 191 -7.80 4.66 20.95
C VAL A 191 -8.32 4.42 19.52
N PRO A 192 -7.44 4.47 18.51
CA PRO A 192 -7.85 4.34 17.13
C PRO A 192 -8.29 2.92 16.75
N LYS A 193 -7.80 1.86 17.42
CA LYS A 193 -8.15 0.48 17.07
C LYS A 193 -8.22 -0.39 18.32
N PHE A 194 -9.18 -1.29 18.32
CA PHE A 194 -9.31 -2.38 19.30
C PHE A 194 -10.06 -3.52 18.64
N HIS A 195 -9.80 -4.76 19.03
CA HIS A 195 -10.57 -5.91 18.57
C HIS A 195 -10.56 -7.04 19.60
N GLY A 196 -11.62 -7.85 19.57
CA GLY A 196 -11.69 -9.17 20.18
C GLY A 196 -12.20 -10.15 19.15
N GLN A 197 -11.46 -11.22 18.92
CA GLN A 197 -11.75 -12.26 17.94
C GLN A 197 -11.82 -13.62 18.64
N TRP A 198 -12.76 -14.44 18.19
CA TRP A 198 -12.83 -15.85 18.50
C TRP A 198 -12.86 -16.66 17.20
N THR A 199 -12.10 -17.75 17.16
CA THR A 199 -12.02 -18.65 16.00
C THR A 199 -12.15 -20.09 16.46
N GLY A 200 -13.29 -20.72 16.15
CA GLY A 200 -13.51 -22.15 16.29
C GLY A 200 -13.42 -22.88 14.94
N GLU A 201 -13.72 -24.17 14.94
CA GLU A 201 -13.62 -25.02 13.74
C GLU A 201 -14.59 -24.64 12.62
N ARG A 202 -15.83 -24.24 12.98
CA ARG A 202 -16.91 -23.95 12.03
C ARG A 202 -17.35 -22.50 12.02
N ALA A 203 -16.88 -21.70 12.96
CA ALA A 203 -17.31 -20.33 13.10
C ALA A 203 -16.15 -19.45 13.59
N SER A 204 -16.12 -18.22 13.10
CA SER A 204 -15.21 -17.19 13.56
C SER A 204 -15.99 -15.89 13.69
N VAL A 205 -15.73 -15.12 14.74
CA VAL A 205 -16.37 -13.83 14.99
C VAL A 205 -15.31 -12.85 15.47
N LEU A 206 -15.41 -11.59 15.03
CA LEU A 206 -14.61 -10.49 15.49
C LEU A 206 -15.48 -9.28 15.80
N VAL A 207 -15.27 -8.69 16.97
CA VAL A 207 -15.88 -7.44 17.42
C VAL A 207 -14.78 -6.38 17.57
N GLY A 208 -15.01 -5.19 17.03
CA GLY A 208 -14.05 -4.08 17.03
C GLY A 208 -13.59 -3.72 15.62
N SER A 209 -12.30 -3.44 15.45
CA SER A 209 -11.70 -2.94 14.21
C SER A 209 -11.23 -4.10 13.34
N TYR A 210 -11.71 -4.18 12.10
CA TYR A 210 -11.39 -5.26 11.18
C TYR A 210 -11.24 -4.79 9.74
N ARG A 211 -10.62 -5.64 8.94
CA ARG A 211 -10.60 -5.59 7.48
C ARG A 211 -11.20 -6.87 6.95
N LEU A 212 -11.82 -6.81 5.78
CA LEU A 212 -12.34 -7.98 5.10
C LEU A 212 -12.19 -7.86 3.60
N GLY A 213 -12.15 -9.00 2.94
CA GLY A 213 -12.07 -9.07 1.50
C GLY A 213 -12.39 -10.46 0.96
N PHE A 214 -12.86 -10.50 -0.28
CA PHE A 214 -13.28 -11.72 -0.95
C PHE A 214 -12.87 -11.73 -2.43
N GLY A 215 -12.93 -12.91 -3.03
CA GLY A 215 -12.78 -13.09 -4.47
C GLY A 215 -11.44 -12.58 -5.02
N GLN A 216 -11.51 -11.83 -6.11
CA GLN A 216 -10.40 -11.15 -6.77
C GLN A 216 -10.30 -9.66 -6.40
N ARG A 217 -10.80 -9.30 -5.20
CA ARG A 217 -10.68 -7.97 -4.60
C ARG A 217 -11.55 -6.89 -5.27
N LEU A 218 -12.41 -7.25 -6.22
CA LEU A 218 -13.15 -6.27 -7.01
C LEU A 218 -14.36 -5.70 -6.28
N THR A 219 -15.17 -6.56 -5.66
CA THR A 219 -16.43 -6.15 -5.00
C THR A 219 -16.18 -5.55 -3.63
N LEU A 220 -15.34 -6.21 -2.82
CA LEU A 220 -15.01 -5.79 -1.46
C LEU A 220 -13.65 -6.36 -1.05
N ASP A 221 -12.67 -5.48 -0.82
CA ASP A 221 -11.39 -5.80 -0.20
C ASP A 221 -10.79 -4.57 0.47
N THR A 222 -10.64 -4.64 1.80
CA THR A 222 -9.89 -3.68 2.61
C THR A 222 -8.67 -4.31 3.27
N THR A 223 -8.39 -5.60 2.98
CA THR A 223 -7.30 -6.37 3.59
C THR A 223 -5.95 -6.03 2.98
N GLY A 224 -5.89 -5.75 1.67
CA GLY A 224 -4.63 -5.59 0.94
C GLY A 224 -3.94 -6.92 0.59
N LEU A 225 -4.57 -8.07 0.84
CA LEU A 225 -4.05 -9.38 0.45
C LEU A 225 -4.25 -9.65 -1.05
N PRO A 226 -3.35 -10.39 -1.72
CA PRO A 226 -3.49 -10.71 -3.15
C PRO A 226 -4.69 -11.63 -3.48
N THR A 227 -5.11 -12.45 -2.52
CA THR A 227 -6.24 -13.39 -2.58
C THR A 227 -6.96 -13.36 -1.23
N PRO A 228 -7.76 -12.32 -0.96
CA PRO A 228 -8.40 -12.19 0.34
C PRO A 228 -9.54 -13.20 0.48
N GLU A 229 -9.67 -13.77 1.67
CA GLU A 229 -10.77 -14.65 2.03
C GLU A 229 -11.17 -14.40 3.48
N GLY A 230 -12.36 -13.84 3.70
CA GLY A 230 -12.89 -13.58 5.03
C GLY A 230 -12.40 -12.26 5.60
N PHE A 231 -12.05 -12.27 6.90
CA PHE A 231 -11.74 -11.07 7.66
C PHE A 231 -10.51 -11.26 8.55
N LEU A 232 -9.88 -10.14 8.90
CA LEU A 232 -8.72 -10.08 9.78
C LEU A 232 -8.82 -8.87 10.73
N PRO A 233 -8.25 -8.97 11.95
CA PRO A 233 -8.19 -7.84 12.86
C PRO A 233 -7.39 -6.68 12.27
N ASP A 234 -7.88 -5.45 12.45
CA ASP A 234 -7.13 -4.25 12.10
C ASP A 234 -6.58 -3.59 13.36
N ASP A 235 -5.26 -3.60 13.48
CA ASP A 235 -4.48 -2.88 14.48
C ASP A 235 -3.35 -2.08 13.85
N THR A 236 -3.47 -1.79 12.54
CA THR A 236 -2.40 -1.18 11.76
C THR A 236 -2.11 0.24 12.21
N VAL A 237 -0.86 0.47 12.60
CA VAL A 237 -0.25 1.79 12.79
C VAL A 237 0.88 1.98 11.78
N ARG A 238 1.03 3.20 11.29
CA ARG A 238 2.14 3.66 10.45
C ARG A 238 3.02 4.59 11.26
N ALA A 239 4.32 4.37 11.17
CA ALA A 239 5.31 5.30 11.71
C ALA A 239 5.12 6.70 11.08
N PRO A 240 5.50 7.77 11.79
CA PRO A 240 5.56 9.12 11.22
C PRO A 240 6.31 9.12 9.89
N GLY A 241 5.75 9.85 8.91
CA GLY A 241 6.37 10.03 7.59
C GLY A 241 7.50 11.07 7.63
N ASP A 242 7.71 11.75 6.50
CA ASP A 242 8.63 12.88 6.46
C ASP A 242 8.18 14.02 7.39
N LEU A 243 9.13 14.88 7.76
CA LEU A 243 8.83 16.04 8.59
C LEU A 243 7.78 16.92 7.92
N GLU A 244 6.87 17.44 8.74
CA GLU A 244 5.88 18.40 8.31
C GLU A 244 6.25 19.80 8.78
N ARG A 245 5.77 20.82 8.06
CA ARG A 245 5.85 22.19 8.56
C ARG A 245 5.10 22.32 9.89
N TRP A 246 5.70 23.04 10.83
CA TRP A 246 5.10 23.35 12.11
C TRP A 246 3.78 24.10 11.90
N CYS A 247 3.81 25.18 11.11
CA CYS A 247 2.63 25.88 10.65
C CYS A 247 1.91 25.13 9.51
N PHE A 248 0.60 24.90 9.68
CA PHE A 248 -0.29 24.28 8.69
C PHE A 248 -1.45 25.18 8.26
N LEU A 249 -1.32 26.47 8.54
CA LEU A 249 -2.29 27.49 8.17
C LEU A 249 -1.87 28.16 6.85
N GLY A 250 -2.85 28.78 6.19
CA GLY A 250 -2.66 29.54 4.97
C GLY A 250 -1.71 30.72 5.14
N GLU A 251 -1.33 31.32 4.00
CA GLU A 251 -0.39 32.43 3.96
C GLU A 251 -0.82 33.61 4.84
N GLY A 252 0.14 34.19 5.56
CA GLY A 252 -0.11 35.31 6.49
C GLY A 252 -0.54 34.92 7.91
N ALA A 253 -0.89 33.65 8.16
CA ALA A 253 -1.41 33.23 9.47
C ALA A 253 -0.35 32.84 10.51
N CYS A 254 0.90 32.62 10.09
CA CYS A 254 1.99 32.19 10.98
C CYS A 254 3.18 33.15 10.92
N ALA A 255 3.92 33.24 12.04
CA ALA A 255 5.17 33.99 12.11
C ALA A 255 6.23 33.38 11.16
N PRO A 256 7.21 34.16 10.67
CA PRO A 256 8.24 33.65 9.76
C PRO A 256 8.98 32.42 10.31
N GLU A 257 9.36 32.44 11.58
CA GLU A 257 10.07 31.35 12.25
C GLU A 257 9.25 30.05 12.28
N GLU A 258 7.93 30.14 12.43
CA GLU A 258 7.02 28.99 12.44
C GLU A 258 6.79 28.38 11.05
N ARG A 259 7.05 29.14 9.98
CA ARG A 259 6.92 28.66 8.60
C ARG A 259 8.10 27.78 8.20
N ASP A 260 9.27 28.08 8.75
CA ASP A 260 10.52 27.37 8.45
C ASP A 260 10.78 26.22 9.44
N ALA A 261 10.11 26.22 10.58
CA ALA A 261 10.18 25.13 11.55
C ALA A 261 9.52 23.84 11.01
N ASN A 262 10.23 22.73 11.18
CA ASN A 262 9.76 21.39 10.82
C ASN A 262 9.65 20.52 12.07
N VAL A 263 8.67 19.62 12.06
CA VAL A 263 8.32 18.77 13.20
C VAL A 263 7.97 17.37 12.74
N MET A 264 8.27 16.38 13.59
CA MET A 264 7.84 15.01 13.38
C MET A 264 6.30 14.92 13.45
N PRO A 265 5.61 14.39 12.42
CA PRO A 265 4.17 14.19 12.49
C PRO A 265 3.79 13.11 13.51
N ASP A 266 2.49 13.06 13.85
CA ASP A 266 1.98 12.00 14.72
C ASP A 266 1.90 10.65 13.98
N TYR A 267 1.82 9.55 14.74
CA TYR A 267 1.54 8.23 14.17
C TYR A 267 0.20 8.25 13.43
N GLN A 268 0.17 7.60 12.27
CA GLN A 268 -1.02 7.52 11.44
C GLN A 268 -1.61 6.11 11.45
N TRP A 269 -2.89 6.00 11.13
CA TRP A 269 -3.56 4.72 10.94
C TRP A 269 -4.61 4.87 9.84
N ASP A 270 -4.81 3.80 9.08
CA ASP A 270 -5.94 3.71 8.18
C ASP A 270 -7.20 3.33 8.95
N GLU A 271 -8.32 3.93 8.58
CA GLU A 271 -9.62 3.60 9.13
C GLU A 271 -10.18 2.39 8.34
N GLY A 272 -10.20 1.20 8.94
CA GLY A 272 -10.78 -0.04 8.38
C GLY A 272 -12.30 -0.05 8.52
N PHE A 273 -12.91 -1.18 8.85
CA PHE A 273 -14.28 -1.25 9.39
C PHE A 273 -14.24 -1.35 10.92
N ARG A 274 -15.30 -0.92 11.60
CA ARG A 274 -15.44 -1.07 13.05
C ARG A 274 -16.85 -1.47 13.44
N GLY A 275 -17.01 -2.64 14.05
CA GLY A 275 -18.30 -3.19 14.44
C GLY A 275 -18.20 -4.70 14.69
N VAL A 276 -18.99 -5.50 14.00
CA VAL A 276 -18.98 -6.97 14.12
C VAL A 276 -18.87 -7.61 12.74
N VAL A 277 -18.05 -8.64 12.63
CA VAL A 277 -17.98 -9.53 11.46
C VAL A 277 -17.93 -10.97 11.93
N GLY A 278 -18.55 -11.88 11.20
CA GLY A 278 -18.49 -13.30 11.52
C GLY A 278 -18.65 -14.17 10.27
N THR A 279 -18.01 -15.33 10.30
CA THR A 279 -18.11 -16.36 9.26
C THR A 279 -18.57 -17.66 9.89
N VAL A 280 -19.49 -18.35 9.22
CA VAL A 280 -19.88 -19.73 9.54
C VAL A 280 -19.58 -20.60 8.32
N ARG A 281 -19.00 -21.77 8.55
CA ARG A 281 -18.67 -22.77 7.53
C ARG A 281 -19.29 -24.12 7.87
N GLY A 282 -19.68 -24.87 6.85
CA GLY A 282 -20.21 -26.22 7.04
C GLY A 282 -20.35 -26.99 5.75
N ALA A 283 -20.28 -28.32 5.86
CA ALA A 283 -20.54 -29.21 4.75
C ALA A 283 -22.03 -29.18 4.36
N VAL A 284 -22.30 -29.16 3.05
CA VAL A 284 -23.63 -29.29 2.47
C VAL A 284 -23.62 -30.49 1.52
N GLY A 285 -24.35 -31.54 1.88
CA GLY A 285 -24.26 -32.83 1.18
C GLY A 285 -22.95 -33.56 1.48
N THR A 286 -22.48 -34.38 0.54
CA THR A 286 -21.28 -35.23 0.72
C THR A 286 -20.00 -34.65 0.10
N SER A 287 -20.10 -33.60 -0.72
CA SER A 287 -19.00 -33.14 -1.57
C SER A 287 -18.88 -31.62 -1.67
N SER A 288 -19.60 -30.85 -0.85
CA SER A 288 -19.54 -29.38 -0.92
C SER A 288 -19.45 -28.76 0.45
N GLU A 289 -18.76 -27.62 0.52
CA GLU A 289 -18.66 -26.78 1.71
C GLU A 289 -19.27 -25.42 1.40
N VAL A 290 -20.06 -24.89 2.33
CA VAL A 290 -20.63 -23.55 2.26
C VAL A 290 -20.02 -22.70 3.35
N SER A 291 -19.61 -21.48 2.99
CA SER A 291 -19.18 -20.45 3.93
C SER A 291 -20.04 -19.21 3.77
N VAL A 292 -20.53 -18.66 4.87
CA VAL A 292 -21.29 -17.41 4.90
C VAL A 292 -20.62 -16.45 5.87
N THR A 293 -20.22 -15.30 5.37
CA THR A 293 -19.67 -14.18 6.13
C THR A 293 -20.65 -13.02 6.14
N GLY A 294 -20.94 -12.46 7.31
CA GLY A 294 -21.74 -11.25 7.47
C GLY A 294 -20.99 -10.21 8.28
N PHE A 295 -21.19 -8.92 7.97
CA PHE A 295 -20.58 -7.83 8.71
C PHE A 295 -21.49 -6.61 8.86
N GLY A 296 -21.24 -5.85 9.93
CA GLY A 296 -21.82 -4.54 10.19
C GLY A 296 -20.79 -3.63 10.82
N SER A 297 -20.74 -2.38 10.38
CA SER A 297 -19.77 -1.36 10.79
C SER A 297 -20.45 -0.02 11.04
N TYR A 298 -20.03 0.64 12.12
CA TYR A 298 -20.38 2.01 12.43
C TYR A 298 -19.16 2.73 13.02
N GLN A 299 -18.66 3.76 12.33
CA GLN A 299 -17.52 4.54 12.81
C GLN A 299 -17.49 5.96 12.29
N SER A 300 -16.85 6.85 13.07
CA SER A 300 -16.46 8.17 12.60
C SER A 300 -15.31 8.05 11.60
N ARG A 301 -15.43 8.76 10.49
CA ARG A 301 -14.46 8.81 9.40
C ARG A 301 -13.81 10.18 9.31
N SER A 302 -12.53 10.18 9.02
CA SER A 302 -11.76 11.40 8.77
C SER A 302 -11.68 11.69 7.28
N LEU A 303 -11.62 12.96 6.88
CA LEU A 303 -11.58 13.37 5.48
C LEU A 303 -10.57 14.49 5.27
N LEU A 304 -9.83 14.47 4.15
CA LEU A 304 -8.96 15.58 3.79
C LEU A 304 -9.80 16.84 3.56
N SER A 305 -9.33 17.99 4.06
CA SER A 305 -10.00 19.28 3.92
C SER A 305 -10.33 19.65 2.47
N HIS A 306 -9.48 19.29 1.51
CA HIS A 306 -9.73 19.54 0.09
C HIS A 306 -10.68 18.52 -0.56
N ALA A 307 -11.09 17.45 0.12
CA ALA A 307 -12.01 16.44 -0.38
C ALA A 307 -13.47 16.70 0.05
N LEU A 308 -13.70 17.75 0.84
CA LEU A 308 -15.02 18.17 1.32
C LEU A 308 -15.73 19.07 0.31
N MET A 309 -17.05 18.93 0.16
CA MET A 309 -17.92 19.80 -0.63
C MET A 309 -19.06 20.34 0.24
N GLU A 310 -19.55 21.55 -0.04
CA GLU A 310 -20.79 22.08 0.55
C GLU A 310 -21.81 22.34 -0.57
N ARG A 311 -22.87 21.53 -0.64
CA ARG A 311 -23.86 21.50 -1.74
C ARG A 311 -24.61 22.82 -1.93
N THR A 312 -24.83 23.56 -0.86
CA THR A 312 -25.52 24.87 -0.92
C THR A 312 -24.70 25.95 -1.62
N SER A 313 -23.38 25.76 -1.74
CA SER A 313 -22.46 26.75 -2.29
C SER A 313 -22.04 26.46 -3.73
N CYS A 314 -22.19 25.22 -4.19
CA CYS A 314 -21.75 24.80 -5.52
C CYS A 314 -22.32 23.42 -5.89
N GLU A 315 -22.68 23.23 -7.17
CA GLU A 315 -23.05 21.94 -7.76
C GLU A 315 -22.09 21.58 -8.91
N GLY A 316 -21.58 20.34 -8.95
CA GLY A 316 -20.77 19.80 -10.05
C GLY A 316 -19.29 19.53 -9.73
N ALA A 317 -18.55 19.06 -10.73
CA ALA A 317 -17.15 18.61 -10.58
C ALA A 317 -16.14 19.76 -10.33
N SER A 318 -16.48 21.01 -10.69
CA SER A 318 -15.62 22.19 -10.54
C SER A 318 -15.71 22.84 -9.15
N CYS A 319 -16.42 22.25 -8.20
CA CYS A 319 -16.61 22.83 -6.89
C CYS A 319 -15.31 22.87 -6.09
N LYS A 320 -14.97 24.06 -5.58
CA LYS A 320 -13.85 24.24 -4.64
C LYS A 320 -14.26 23.73 -3.27
N ALA A 321 -13.31 23.16 -2.55
CA ALA A 321 -13.54 22.76 -1.16
C ALA A 321 -13.85 23.98 -0.28
N PRO A 322 -14.85 23.90 0.62
CA PRO A 322 -15.18 24.99 1.51
C PRO A 322 -13.98 25.29 2.43
N PRO A 323 -13.71 26.58 2.73
CA PRO A 323 -12.63 26.92 3.64
C PRO A 323 -12.97 26.45 5.05
N VAL A 324 -12.04 25.72 5.66
CA VAL A 324 -12.08 25.38 7.09
C VAL A 324 -11.10 26.27 7.83
N TRP A 325 -11.58 26.96 8.86
CA TRP A 325 -10.79 27.87 9.66
C TRP A 325 -10.41 27.25 11.00
N LEU A 326 -9.26 27.64 11.55
CA LEU A 326 -8.87 27.25 12.91
C LEU A 326 -9.56 28.15 13.94
N ALA A 327 -10.16 27.55 14.97
CA ALA A 327 -10.76 28.29 16.08
C ALA A 327 -9.71 29.17 16.79
N GLY A 328 -10.12 30.37 17.21
CA GLY A 328 -9.30 31.31 17.99
C GLY A 328 -10.13 32.07 19.03
N SER A 329 -9.47 32.81 19.92
CA SER A 329 -10.13 33.62 20.95
C SER A 329 -10.82 34.84 20.33
N GLY A 330 -12.06 34.66 19.88
CA GLY A 330 -12.92 35.71 19.33
C GLY A 330 -13.00 35.72 17.80
N ALA A 331 -11.92 35.42 17.08
CA ALA A 331 -11.91 35.28 15.61
C ALA A 331 -11.04 34.10 15.16
N PRO A 332 -11.28 33.53 13.95
CA PRO A 332 -10.49 32.41 13.47
C PRO A 332 -9.05 32.84 13.18
N VAL A 333 -8.10 31.97 13.53
CA VAL A 333 -6.66 32.26 13.46
C VAL A 333 -6.15 32.25 12.02
N GLY A 334 -6.68 31.34 11.19
CA GLY A 334 -6.29 31.20 9.79
C GLY A 334 -6.97 30.01 9.12
N ARG A 335 -6.90 29.95 7.79
CA ARG A 335 -7.44 28.83 7.01
C ARG A 335 -6.53 27.61 7.16
N VAL A 336 -7.11 26.46 7.44
CA VAL A 336 -6.43 25.16 7.47
C VAL A 336 -6.13 24.71 6.04
N VAL A 337 -4.88 24.29 5.77
CA VAL A 337 -4.45 23.83 4.44
C VAL A 337 -3.93 22.39 4.51
N SER A 338 -4.41 21.55 3.60
CA SER A 338 -3.93 20.16 3.40
C SER A 338 -3.92 19.30 4.67
N ARG A 339 -4.86 19.52 5.58
CA ARG A 339 -5.04 18.71 6.80
C ARG A 339 -6.24 17.79 6.70
N THR A 340 -6.11 16.66 7.37
CA THR A 340 -7.20 15.74 7.67
C THR A 340 -8.08 16.33 8.76
N LEU A 341 -9.37 16.41 8.47
CA LEU A 341 -10.43 16.79 9.39
C LEU A 341 -10.95 15.52 10.06
N SER A 342 -10.88 15.47 11.39
CA SER A 342 -11.24 14.28 12.16
C SER A 342 -12.75 14.15 12.32
N GLY A 343 -13.31 12.98 12.03
CA GLY A 343 -14.71 12.66 12.37
C GLY A 343 -15.75 13.57 11.71
N VAL A 344 -15.53 13.98 10.46
CA VAL A 344 -16.44 14.90 9.74
C VAL A 344 -17.76 14.22 9.37
N PHE A 345 -17.75 12.90 9.25
CA PHE A 345 -18.95 12.09 9.07
C PHE A 345 -18.84 10.76 9.80
N HIS A 346 -19.97 10.14 10.09
CA HIS A 346 -20.07 8.75 10.50
C HIS A 346 -20.50 7.90 9.31
N GLU A 347 -19.97 6.69 9.22
CA GLU A 347 -20.36 5.73 8.19
C GLU A 347 -21.07 4.55 8.81
N TRP A 348 -22.27 4.26 8.30
CA TRP A 348 -22.92 2.96 8.45
C TRP A 348 -22.53 2.10 7.25
N ALA A 349 -22.01 0.90 7.46
CA ALA A 349 -21.75 -0.05 6.39
C ALA A 349 -22.15 -1.46 6.82
N GLY A 350 -22.62 -2.27 5.88
CA GLY A 350 -22.98 -3.66 6.16
C GLY A 350 -23.13 -4.47 4.88
N GLY A 351 -23.02 -5.79 5.03
CA GLY A 351 -23.05 -6.70 3.89
C GLY A 351 -22.60 -8.10 4.25
N GLY A 352 -22.29 -8.87 3.24
CA GLY A 352 -21.82 -10.23 3.41
C GLY A 352 -21.32 -10.87 2.12
N HIS A 353 -20.80 -12.07 2.32
CA HIS A 353 -20.33 -12.95 1.27
C HIS A 353 -20.84 -14.37 1.55
N ALA A 354 -21.30 -15.06 0.51
CA ALA A 354 -21.65 -16.47 0.59
C ALA A 354 -20.95 -17.20 -0.54
N ALA A 355 -20.25 -18.29 -0.21
CA ALA A 355 -19.57 -19.12 -1.18
C ALA A 355 -19.91 -20.60 -0.99
N ILE A 356 -19.93 -21.32 -2.11
CA ILE A 356 -19.99 -22.77 -2.16
C ILE A 356 -18.73 -23.28 -2.86
N ALA A 357 -18.02 -24.21 -2.22
CA ALA A 357 -16.86 -24.88 -2.76
C ALA A 357 -17.16 -26.35 -3.00
N TRP A 358 -16.86 -26.86 -4.20
CA TRP A 358 -16.97 -28.28 -4.55
C TRP A 358 -15.63 -29.01 -4.43
N THR A 359 -14.54 -28.28 -4.62
CA THR A 359 -13.18 -28.75 -4.41
C THR A 359 -12.35 -27.59 -3.84
N PRO A 360 -11.15 -27.83 -3.29
CA PRO A 360 -10.26 -26.74 -2.88
C PRO A 360 -9.90 -25.76 -4.00
N ARG A 361 -10.12 -26.14 -5.27
CA ARG A 361 -9.82 -25.33 -6.46
C ARG A 361 -11.07 -24.86 -7.22
N SER A 362 -12.27 -25.25 -6.78
CA SER A 362 -13.52 -24.98 -7.48
C SER A 362 -14.53 -24.39 -6.51
N GLN A 363 -14.81 -23.09 -6.63
CA GLN A 363 -15.78 -22.39 -5.80
C GLN A 363 -16.52 -21.30 -6.57
N LEU A 364 -17.71 -20.95 -6.08
CA LEU A 364 -18.51 -19.83 -6.54
C LEU A 364 -18.98 -19.02 -5.33
N GLY A 365 -18.82 -17.71 -5.41
CA GLY A 365 -19.14 -16.75 -4.36
C GLY A 365 -20.03 -15.62 -4.84
N VAL A 366 -20.81 -15.06 -3.91
CA VAL A 366 -21.59 -13.84 -4.10
C VAL A 366 -21.27 -12.88 -2.96
N THR A 367 -20.93 -11.65 -3.30
CA THR A 367 -20.62 -10.58 -2.34
C THR A 367 -21.56 -9.42 -2.55
N ALA A 368 -22.14 -8.90 -1.47
CA ALA A 368 -22.97 -7.69 -1.53
C ALA A 368 -22.77 -6.84 -0.27
N TRP A 369 -22.68 -5.53 -0.45
CA TRP A 369 -22.57 -4.59 0.66
C TRP A 369 -23.14 -3.22 0.29
N GLY A 370 -23.47 -2.44 1.31
CA GLY A 370 -23.87 -1.05 1.18
C GLY A 370 -23.36 -0.21 2.35
N ALA A 371 -23.17 1.07 2.11
CA ALA A 371 -22.76 2.06 3.08
C ALA A 371 -23.53 3.37 2.93
N ARG A 372 -23.58 4.14 4.02
CA ARG A 372 -24.22 5.45 4.08
C ARG A 372 -23.42 6.40 4.97
N PRO A 373 -22.97 7.55 4.43
CA PRO A 373 -22.39 8.62 5.23
C PRO A 373 -23.49 9.41 5.97
N VAL A 374 -23.17 9.85 7.19
CA VAL A 374 -23.98 10.72 8.03
C VAL A 374 -23.07 11.85 8.51
N TRP A 375 -23.27 13.05 7.97
CA TRP A 375 -22.41 14.20 8.24
C TRP A 375 -22.60 14.70 9.68
N SER A 376 -21.48 14.89 10.38
CA SER A 376 -21.47 15.26 11.81
C SER A 376 -21.61 16.77 12.06
N VAL A 377 -21.49 17.59 11.00
CA VAL A 377 -21.56 19.05 11.10
C VAL A 377 -22.99 19.55 10.88
N GLU A 378 -23.63 19.99 11.96
CA GLU A 378 -24.98 20.55 11.89
C GLU A 378 -25.02 21.89 11.14
N GLY A 379 -26.11 22.11 10.38
CA GLY A 379 -26.34 23.37 9.67
C GLY A 379 -25.46 23.59 8.43
N ALA A 380 -24.68 22.61 8.00
CA ALA A 380 -23.96 22.59 6.73
C ALA A 380 -24.43 21.42 5.85
N ALA A 381 -24.68 21.68 4.57
CA ALA A 381 -25.05 20.64 3.61
C ALA A 381 -23.79 20.04 2.98
N LEU A 382 -23.06 19.23 3.76
CA LEU A 382 -21.79 18.64 3.35
C LEU A 382 -21.99 17.44 2.42
N ASP A 383 -21.02 17.22 1.53
CA ASP A 383 -20.93 16.05 0.66
C ASP A 383 -19.46 15.80 0.26
N PHE A 384 -19.20 14.70 -0.46
CA PHE A 384 -17.89 14.38 -0.98
C PHE A 384 -17.61 15.13 -2.30
N ARG A 385 -16.39 15.66 -2.46
CA ARG A 385 -15.90 16.03 -3.79
C ARG A 385 -15.56 14.77 -4.60
N SER A 386 -15.54 14.90 -5.92
CA SER A 386 -15.15 13.81 -6.81
C SER A 386 -13.76 13.24 -6.50
N THR A 387 -12.83 14.05 -5.98
CA THR A 387 -11.48 13.59 -5.60
C THR A 387 -11.42 12.82 -4.27
N ALA A 388 -12.54 12.66 -3.55
CA ALA A 388 -12.57 12.00 -2.25
C ALA A 388 -12.47 10.46 -2.33
N GLY A 389 -12.67 9.87 -3.52
CA GLY A 389 -12.79 8.42 -3.71
C GLY A 389 -14.13 7.83 -3.25
N TYR A 390 -14.96 8.61 -2.54
CA TYR A 390 -16.32 8.26 -2.15
C TYR A 390 -17.35 8.78 -3.17
N PRO A 391 -18.40 8.00 -3.49
CA PRO A 391 -19.51 8.49 -4.29
C PRO A 391 -20.26 9.62 -3.57
N ALA A 392 -20.57 10.69 -4.29
CA ALA A 392 -21.37 11.80 -3.77
C ALA A 392 -22.86 11.43 -3.67
N GLY A 393 -23.65 12.20 -2.92
CA GLY A 393 -25.12 12.10 -2.93
C GLY A 393 -25.72 11.14 -1.91
N GLY A 394 -24.91 10.47 -1.07
CA GLY A 394 -25.39 9.71 0.08
C GLY A 394 -25.01 8.24 0.05
N ALA A 395 -26.00 7.34 0.07
CA ALA A 395 -25.74 5.90 0.18
C ALA A 395 -25.14 5.32 -1.12
N PHE A 396 -24.25 4.36 -0.97
CA PHE A 396 -23.56 3.67 -2.07
C PHE A 396 -23.26 2.22 -1.70
N GLY A 397 -22.94 1.37 -2.67
CA GLY A 397 -22.61 -0.02 -2.43
C GLY A 397 -22.21 -0.77 -3.69
N ALA A 398 -21.99 -2.07 -3.54
CA ALA A 398 -21.70 -2.96 -4.66
C ALA A 398 -22.26 -4.37 -4.43
N VAL A 399 -22.54 -5.04 -5.55
CA VAL A 399 -22.85 -6.47 -5.60
C VAL A 399 -21.98 -7.12 -6.67
N GLY A 400 -21.49 -8.33 -6.40
CA GLY A 400 -20.66 -9.05 -7.34
C GLY A 400 -20.64 -10.55 -7.11
N PHE A 401 -20.13 -11.24 -8.12
CA PHE A 401 -19.96 -12.68 -8.16
C PHE A 401 -18.49 -12.98 -8.42
N ASP A 402 -17.94 -13.91 -7.67
CA ASP A 402 -16.59 -14.41 -7.87
C ASP A 402 -16.60 -15.93 -8.07
N GLY A 403 -15.68 -16.44 -8.87
CA GLY A 403 -15.54 -17.86 -9.13
C GLY A 403 -14.08 -18.24 -9.30
N ALA A 404 -13.74 -19.44 -8.82
CA ALA A 404 -12.45 -20.06 -9.06
C ALA A 404 -12.65 -21.47 -9.61
N TRP A 405 -11.84 -21.86 -10.59
CA TRP A 405 -11.82 -23.21 -11.14
C TRP A 405 -10.38 -23.61 -11.45
N GLY A 406 -9.94 -24.74 -10.90
CA GLY A 406 -8.62 -25.31 -11.16
C GLY A 406 -8.67 -26.66 -11.85
N LEU A 407 -7.87 -26.83 -12.89
CA LEU A 407 -7.69 -28.10 -13.61
C LEU A 407 -6.22 -28.30 -13.97
N GLY A 408 -5.61 -29.36 -13.44
CA GLY A 408 -4.20 -29.66 -13.67
C GLY A 408 -3.29 -28.48 -13.26
N ALA A 409 -2.49 -27.99 -14.20
CA ALA A 409 -1.58 -26.86 -13.97
C ALA A 409 -2.25 -25.48 -14.08
N VAL A 410 -3.56 -25.38 -14.34
CA VAL A 410 -4.24 -24.10 -14.62
C VAL A 410 -5.26 -23.78 -13.54
N ASP A 411 -5.22 -22.55 -13.02
CA ASP A 411 -6.26 -21.96 -12.18
C ASP A 411 -6.85 -20.74 -12.90
N LEU A 412 -8.17 -20.69 -13.00
CA LEU A 412 -8.95 -19.57 -13.52
C LEU A 412 -9.73 -18.93 -12.38
N PHE A 413 -9.64 -17.62 -12.29
CA PHE A 413 -10.42 -16.81 -11.38
C PHE A 413 -11.15 -15.72 -12.17
N VAL A 414 -12.41 -15.50 -11.85
CA VAL A 414 -13.23 -14.44 -12.46
C VAL A 414 -14.01 -13.75 -11.36
N GLU A 415 -14.04 -12.43 -11.38
CA GLU A 415 -14.94 -11.64 -10.55
C GLU A 415 -15.61 -10.56 -11.41
N ALA A 416 -16.92 -10.41 -11.25
CA ALA A 416 -17.70 -9.36 -11.87
C ALA A 416 -18.54 -8.66 -10.81
N ALA A 417 -18.55 -7.33 -10.84
CA ALA A 417 -19.25 -6.51 -9.85
C ALA A 417 -20.00 -5.37 -10.52
N ARG A 418 -21.03 -4.88 -9.83
CA ARG A 418 -21.74 -3.65 -10.17
C ARG A 418 -21.86 -2.78 -8.94
N THR A 419 -21.43 -1.53 -9.05
CA THR A 419 -21.63 -0.51 -8.02
C THR A 419 -22.97 0.19 -8.23
N PHE A 420 -23.46 0.82 -7.17
CA PHE A 420 -24.64 1.68 -7.18
C PHE A 420 -24.44 2.80 -6.16
N ASP A 421 -24.97 3.98 -6.46
CA ASP A 421 -24.92 5.14 -5.59
C ASP A 421 -26.16 6.04 -5.76
N ALA A 422 -26.32 6.97 -4.82
CA ALA A 422 -27.43 7.90 -4.77
C ALA A 422 -27.19 9.21 -5.57
N ALA A 423 -26.22 9.24 -6.49
CA ALA A 423 -26.02 10.41 -7.33
C ALA A 423 -27.28 10.70 -8.20
N PRO A 424 -27.54 11.97 -8.54
CA PRO A 424 -28.68 12.34 -9.39
C PRO A 424 -28.68 11.58 -10.72
N GLY A 425 -29.77 10.86 -11.03
CA GLY A 425 -29.91 10.03 -12.23
C GLY A 425 -29.62 8.53 -12.02
N GLY A 426 -29.22 8.13 -10.80
CA GLY A 426 -28.82 6.75 -10.48
C GLY A 426 -27.39 6.50 -10.95
N GLY A 427 -26.44 6.39 -10.02
CA GLY A 427 -25.05 6.13 -10.34
C GLY A 427 -24.63 4.67 -10.19
N GLY A 428 -23.34 4.43 -10.34
CA GLY A 428 -22.75 3.11 -10.38
C GLY A 428 -22.46 2.57 -11.78
N GLY A 429 -21.64 1.52 -11.85
CA GLY A 429 -21.19 0.94 -13.10
C GLY A 429 -20.67 -0.48 -12.92
N PRO A 430 -20.43 -1.21 -14.02
CA PRO A 430 -19.88 -2.55 -13.96
C PRO A 430 -18.35 -2.54 -13.84
N GLY A 431 -17.81 -3.58 -13.23
CA GLY A 431 -16.40 -3.93 -13.26
C GLY A 431 -16.25 -5.43 -13.47
N VAL A 432 -15.18 -5.85 -14.14
CA VAL A 432 -14.83 -7.26 -14.30
C VAL A 432 -13.32 -7.44 -14.22
N LEU A 433 -12.90 -8.53 -13.60
CA LEU A 433 -11.53 -8.97 -13.52
C LEU A 433 -11.47 -10.47 -13.78
N GLN A 434 -10.58 -10.87 -14.68
CA GLN A 434 -10.21 -12.27 -14.90
C GLN A 434 -8.73 -12.42 -14.56
N ARG A 435 -8.38 -13.47 -13.83
CA ARG A 435 -6.99 -13.88 -13.60
C ARG A 435 -6.85 -15.35 -13.96
N THR A 436 -5.85 -15.66 -14.76
CA THR A 436 -5.51 -17.03 -15.16
C THR A 436 -4.07 -17.30 -14.76
N VAL A 437 -3.86 -18.31 -13.93
CA VAL A 437 -2.55 -18.73 -13.46
C VAL A 437 -2.22 -20.10 -14.05
N VAL A 438 -1.06 -20.21 -14.68
CA VAL A 438 -0.45 -21.49 -15.02
C VAL A 438 0.66 -21.73 -13.99
N ALA A 439 0.50 -22.81 -13.22
CA ALA A 439 1.09 -23.18 -11.92
C ALA A 439 1.88 -24.51 -11.97
N GLY A 440 3.03 -24.63 -11.29
CA GLY A 440 3.96 -25.77 -11.48
C GLY A 440 5.14 -25.81 -10.51
N THR A 441 6.18 -26.53 -10.93
CA THR A 441 7.52 -26.62 -10.33
C THR A 441 8.19 -25.32 -9.89
N SER A 442 8.63 -24.62 -10.92
CA SER A 442 9.72 -23.66 -10.85
C SER A 442 9.52 -22.41 -11.71
N LYS A 443 8.45 -22.26 -12.50
CA LYS A 443 8.21 -21.06 -13.36
C LYS A 443 7.00 -20.26 -12.87
N GLU A 444 6.19 -19.50 -13.58
CA GLU A 444 4.77 -19.16 -13.28
C GLU A 444 4.37 -18.26 -14.41
N LEU A 445 3.15 -18.40 -14.90
CA LEU A 445 2.59 -17.40 -15.79
C LEU A 445 1.23 -16.99 -15.25
N GLU A 446 1.09 -15.72 -14.92
CA GLU A 446 -0.19 -15.10 -14.58
C GLU A 446 -0.57 -14.14 -15.70
N LEU A 447 -1.78 -14.32 -16.24
CA LEU A 447 -2.45 -13.37 -17.12
C LEU A 447 -3.65 -12.80 -16.38
N SER A 448 -3.73 -11.48 -16.33
CA SER A 448 -4.82 -10.76 -15.69
C SER A 448 -5.42 -9.76 -16.66
N LEU A 449 -6.74 -9.84 -16.86
CA LEU A 449 -7.52 -8.95 -17.71
C LEU A 449 -8.52 -8.19 -16.84
N ARG A 450 -8.69 -6.90 -17.08
CA ARG A 450 -9.58 -6.05 -16.28
C ARG A 450 -10.29 -5.02 -17.12
N ALA A 451 -11.53 -4.72 -16.74
CA ALA A 451 -12.32 -3.65 -17.32
C ALA A 451 -13.26 -3.05 -16.27
N TYR A 452 -13.16 -1.74 -16.06
CA TYR A 452 -13.95 -0.97 -15.10
C TYR A 452 -14.69 0.13 -15.84
N GLY A 453 -16.02 0.16 -15.72
CA GLY A 453 -16.84 1.22 -16.28
C GLY A 453 -16.55 2.55 -15.60
N ARG A 454 -16.84 3.66 -16.29
CA ARG A 454 -16.73 5.00 -15.70
C ARG A 454 -17.61 5.21 -14.48
N GLY A 455 -18.76 4.53 -14.40
CA GLY A 455 -19.62 4.57 -13.22
C GLY A 455 -19.13 3.69 -12.05
N PHE A 456 -18.08 2.88 -12.22
CA PHE A 456 -17.60 1.96 -11.19
C PHE A 456 -16.87 2.74 -10.08
N ALA A 457 -17.65 3.30 -9.16
CA ALA A 457 -17.17 4.02 -7.98
C ALA A 457 -17.31 3.12 -6.74
N ASN A 458 -16.21 2.47 -6.34
CA ASN A 458 -16.15 1.60 -5.17
C ASN A 458 -14.97 2.00 -4.27
N PRO A 459 -15.19 2.64 -3.11
CA PRO A 459 -14.09 3.00 -2.20
C PRO A 459 -13.49 1.81 -1.46
N TYR A 460 -14.18 0.66 -1.46
CA TYR A 460 -13.76 -0.58 -0.79
C TYR A 460 -13.31 -1.67 -1.75
N THR A 461 -12.94 -1.30 -2.98
CA THR A 461 -12.30 -2.22 -3.91
C THR A 461 -10.80 -2.25 -3.67
N GLY A 462 -10.23 -3.46 -3.69
CA GLY A 462 -8.79 -3.70 -3.78
C GLY A 462 -8.36 -4.10 -5.18
N ALA A 463 -9.19 -3.84 -6.20
CA ALA A 463 -8.98 -4.30 -7.55
C ALA A 463 -7.63 -3.82 -8.11
N MET A 464 -6.95 -4.73 -8.80
CA MET A 464 -5.75 -4.43 -9.57
C MET A 464 -6.07 -3.36 -10.62
N SER A 465 -5.24 -2.32 -10.70
CA SER A 465 -5.46 -1.17 -11.58
C SER A 465 -4.11 -0.56 -11.96
N GLY A 466 -4.13 0.30 -12.98
CA GLY A 466 -3.03 1.21 -13.24
C GLY A 466 -2.82 2.20 -12.08
N PRO A 467 -1.69 2.92 -12.05
CA PRO A 467 -1.42 3.96 -11.06
C PRO A 467 -2.27 5.22 -11.23
N ASP A 468 -2.97 5.39 -12.36
CA ASP A 468 -3.76 6.58 -12.65
C ASP A 468 -5.04 6.59 -11.81
N GLU A 469 -5.40 7.77 -11.29
CA GLU A 469 -6.60 7.95 -10.48
C GLU A 469 -7.59 8.86 -11.21
N LEU A 470 -8.82 8.39 -11.35
CA LEU A 470 -9.93 9.19 -11.84
C LEU A 470 -10.93 9.38 -10.70
N GLU A 471 -11.20 10.63 -10.32
CA GLU A 471 -12.13 10.96 -9.23
C GLU A 471 -11.79 10.17 -7.94
N GLY A 472 -10.51 10.19 -7.56
CA GLY A 472 -10.00 9.53 -6.36
C GLY A 472 -10.03 8.00 -6.38
N SER A 473 -10.26 7.36 -7.54
CA SER A 473 -10.26 5.90 -7.69
C SER A 473 -9.38 5.44 -8.85
N ARG A 474 -8.56 4.41 -8.61
CA ARG A 474 -7.76 3.74 -9.64
C ARG A 474 -8.54 2.70 -10.43
N ALA A 475 -9.50 2.05 -9.78
CA ALA A 475 -10.29 0.98 -10.38
C ALA A 475 -11.51 1.53 -11.13
N ARG A 476 -11.35 2.62 -11.88
CA ARG A 476 -12.47 3.33 -12.51
C ARG A 476 -12.10 3.75 -13.93
N ASN A 477 -13.03 3.52 -14.88
CA ASN A 477 -12.83 3.90 -16.28
C ASN A 477 -11.53 3.35 -16.87
N GLU A 478 -11.20 2.08 -16.62
CA GLU A 478 -9.93 1.49 -17.06
C GLU A 478 -10.19 0.18 -17.80
N VAL A 479 -9.47 -0.06 -18.89
CA VAL A 479 -9.34 -1.39 -19.49
C VAL A 479 -7.86 -1.73 -19.53
N GLY A 480 -7.48 -2.91 -19.05
CA GLY A 480 -6.08 -3.28 -18.95
C GLY A 480 -5.81 -4.77 -18.98
N ALA A 481 -4.56 -5.09 -19.25
CA ALA A 481 -4.01 -6.44 -19.25
C ALA A 481 -2.64 -6.44 -18.57
N ARG A 482 -2.43 -7.39 -17.66
CA ARG A 482 -1.15 -7.62 -16.98
C ARG A 482 -0.70 -9.05 -17.20
N VAL A 483 0.57 -9.22 -17.56
CA VAL A 483 1.24 -10.51 -17.65
C VAL A 483 2.39 -10.53 -16.66
N ARG A 484 2.44 -11.55 -15.80
CA ARG A 484 3.54 -11.77 -14.86
C ARG A 484 4.17 -13.13 -15.10
N TYR A 485 5.49 -13.15 -15.05
CA TYR A 485 6.29 -14.36 -15.20
C TYR A 485 7.25 -14.52 -14.03
N LEU A 486 7.27 -15.70 -13.43
CA LEU A 486 8.22 -16.07 -12.39
C LEU A 486 9.06 -17.26 -12.87
N HIS A 487 10.34 -17.34 -12.48
CA HIS A 487 11.17 -18.53 -12.68
C HIS A 487 12.21 -18.62 -11.57
N ARG A 488 12.24 -19.74 -10.87
CA ARG A 488 13.17 -20.07 -9.80
C ARG A 488 13.85 -21.38 -10.11
N LEU A 489 15.14 -21.31 -10.42
CA LEU A 489 16.03 -22.45 -10.39
C LEU A 489 16.63 -22.52 -8.99
N GLU A 490 16.38 -23.63 -8.30
CA GLU A 490 16.77 -23.82 -6.91
C GLU A 490 18.28 -23.57 -6.72
N GLY A 491 18.62 -22.83 -5.66
CA GLY A 491 20.00 -22.48 -5.30
C GLY A 491 20.79 -21.62 -6.29
N SER A 492 20.23 -21.20 -7.44
CA SER A 492 21.04 -20.63 -8.53
C SER A 492 20.51 -19.33 -9.13
N LEU A 493 19.27 -19.31 -9.62
CA LEU A 493 18.72 -18.19 -10.39
C LEU A 493 17.27 -17.93 -10.03
N ARG A 494 16.93 -16.65 -9.88
CA ARG A 494 15.54 -16.21 -9.84
C ARG A 494 15.30 -15.11 -10.86
N LEU A 495 14.36 -15.33 -11.76
CA LEU A 495 13.89 -14.38 -12.76
C LEU A 495 12.44 -14.01 -12.45
N ARG A 496 12.13 -12.72 -12.57
CA ARG A 496 10.77 -12.19 -12.52
C ARG A 496 10.58 -11.18 -13.64
N GLY A 497 9.43 -11.19 -14.28
CA GLY A 497 9.04 -10.21 -15.29
C GLY A 497 7.58 -9.83 -15.14
N GLU A 498 7.26 -8.58 -15.39
CA GLU A 498 5.89 -8.06 -15.41
C GLU A 498 5.73 -7.09 -16.57
N VAL A 499 4.61 -7.16 -17.26
CA VAL A 499 4.15 -6.17 -18.23
C VAL A 499 2.70 -5.86 -17.93
N ASP A 500 2.37 -4.59 -17.70
CA ASP A 500 1.02 -4.09 -17.47
C ASP A 500 0.73 -2.97 -18.47
N ALA A 501 -0.36 -3.11 -19.22
CA ALA A 501 -0.82 -2.12 -20.17
C ALA A 501 -2.29 -1.80 -19.90
N TRP A 502 -2.63 -0.52 -19.87
CA TRP A 502 -3.99 -0.08 -19.60
C TRP A 502 -4.33 1.20 -20.37
N THR A 503 -5.61 1.51 -20.48
CA THR A 503 -6.12 2.72 -21.11
C THR A 503 -7.33 3.23 -20.33
N LEU A 504 -7.60 4.53 -20.42
CA LEU A 504 -8.80 5.16 -19.89
C LEU A 504 -9.82 5.38 -21.02
N PRO A 505 -10.81 4.50 -21.26
CA PRO A 505 -11.55 4.49 -22.51
C PRO A 505 -12.47 5.69 -22.74
N SER A 506 -13.01 6.27 -21.67
CA SER A 506 -13.80 7.52 -21.72
C SER A 506 -13.03 8.65 -21.02
N ASP A 507 -13.43 9.92 -21.20
CA ASP A 507 -12.87 11.13 -20.56
C ASP A 507 -11.75 10.84 -19.54
N GLY A 508 -10.51 10.85 -20.03
CA GLY A 508 -9.34 10.54 -19.21
C GLY A 508 -9.22 11.52 -18.04
N ALA A 509 -8.36 11.19 -17.06
CA ALA A 509 -8.10 12.09 -15.92
C ALA A 509 -7.71 13.51 -16.35
N ALA A 510 -7.32 13.69 -17.62
CA ALA A 510 -7.20 14.98 -18.26
C ALA A 510 -7.64 14.97 -19.73
N VAL A 511 -7.76 16.18 -20.29
CA VAL A 511 -8.09 16.39 -21.70
C VAL A 511 -7.01 15.78 -22.59
N GLY A 512 -7.41 14.92 -23.54
CA GLY A 512 -6.51 14.29 -24.50
C GLY A 512 -5.95 12.93 -24.10
N THR A 513 -6.11 12.50 -22.84
CA THR A 513 -5.64 11.17 -22.36
C THR A 513 -6.72 10.09 -22.43
N ALA A 514 -7.89 10.39 -23.01
CA ALA A 514 -8.91 9.38 -23.27
C ALA A 514 -8.46 8.44 -24.39
N GLY A 515 -8.49 7.13 -24.14
CA GLY A 515 -8.16 6.09 -25.11
C GLY A 515 -6.67 5.91 -25.41
N THR A 516 -5.78 6.67 -24.75
CA THR A 516 -4.34 6.47 -24.83
C THR A 516 -3.91 5.26 -24.01
N VAL A 517 -2.89 4.54 -24.49
CA VAL A 517 -2.39 3.33 -23.82
C VAL A 517 -1.20 3.71 -22.95
N ASN A 518 -1.26 3.39 -21.68
CA ASN A 518 -0.15 3.43 -20.75
C ASN A 518 0.51 2.06 -20.65
N LEU A 519 1.83 2.04 -20.45
CA LEU A 519 2.60 0.81 -20.34
C LEU A 519 3.56 0.89 -19.16
N ARG A 520 3.61 -0.20 -18.40
CA ARG A 520 4.64 -0.47 -17.39
C ARG A 520 5.25 -1.85 -17.67
N ALA A 521 6.55 -1.92 -17.76
CA ALA A 521 7.28 -3.18 -17.89
C ALA A 521 8.41 -3.24 -16.87
N SER A 522 8.61 -4.37 -16.22
CA SER A 522 9.73 -4.60 -15.32
C SER A 522 10.28 -6.00 -15.46
N ALA A 523 11.59 -6.14 -15.22
CA ALA A 523 12.25 -7.44 -15.17
C ALA A 523 13.36 -7.41 -14.12
N ARG A 524 13.49 -8.49 -13.36
CA ARG A 524 14.49 -8.66 -12.30
C ARG A 524 15.11 -10.04 -12.37
N VAL A 525 16.43 -10.09 -12.22
CA VAL A 525 17.22 -11.31 -12.08
C VAL A 525 18.03 -11.24 -10.79
N ASP A 526 17.94 -12.29 -9.97
CA ASP A 526 18.75 -12.51 -8.78
C ASP A 526 19.61 -13.76 -9.00
N TRP A 527 20.93 -13.64 -8.99
CA TRP A 527 21.87 -14.76 -9.04
C TRP A 527 22.29 -15.16 -7.63
N ARG A 528 22.04 -16.43 -7.28
CA ARG A 528 22.29 -17.01 -5.95
C ARG A 528 23.28 -18.18 -5.96
N ALA A 529 23.85 -18.49 -7.12
CA ALA A 529 24.77 -19.63 -7.29
C ALA A 529 26.08 -19.51 -6.48
N HIS A 530 26.47 -18.30 -6.07
CA HIS A 530 27.70 -18.06 -5.32
C HIS A 530 27.38 -17.70 -3.86
N ALA A 531 27.97 -18.42 -2.91
CA ALA A 531 27.66 -18.25 -1.49
C ALA A 531 28.08 -16.86 -0.95
N LEU A 532 29.25 -16.36 -1.38
CA LEU A 532 29.80 -15.08 -0.92
C LEU A 532 29.16 -13.86 -1.59
N PHE A 533 28.75 -13.94 -2.86
CA PHE A 533 28.27 -12.79 -3.63
C PHE A 533 26.96 -13.11 -4.33
N GLN A 534 25.93 -12.31 -4.09
CA GLN A 534 24.61 -12.47 -4.66
C GLN A 534 24.27 -11.21 -5.47
N PRO A 535 24.64 -11.16 -6.77
CA PRO A 535 24.32 -10.04 -7.62
C PRO A 535 22.86 -10.11 -8.09
N SER A 536 22.23 -8.94 -8.18
CA SER A 536 20.89 -8.72 -8.68
C SER A 536 20.89 -7.57 -9.69
N LEU A 537 20.11 -7.71 -10.76
CA LEU A 537 19.91 -6.69 -11.77
C LEU A 537 18.42 -6.59 -12.08
N TRP A 538 17.88 -5.37 -12.13
CA TRP A 538 16.52 -5.15 -12.60
C TRP A 538 16.37 -3.85 -13.37
N GLY A 539 15.35 -3.80 -14.21
CA GLY A 539 14.96 -2.62 -14.96
C GLY A 539 13.46 -2.40 -14.92
N GLU A 540 13.06 -1.14 -14.98
CA GLU A 540 11.68 -0.68 -15.08
C GLU A 540 11.57 0.31 -16.24
N TYR A 541 10.56 0.11 -17.08
CA TYR A 541 10.14 1.04 -18.13
C TYR A 541 8.70 1.45 -17.87
N ARG A 542 8.42 2.74 -17.90
CA ARG A 542 7.08 3.32 -17.81
C ARG A 542 6.89 4.29 -18.95
N ASP A 543 5.73 4.26 -19.57
CA ASP A 543 5.38 5.12 -20.69
C ASP A 543 3.92 5.55 -20.52
N LYS A 544 3.73 6.85 -20.31
CA LYS A 544 2.42 7.47 -20.24
C LYS A 544 2.06 7.95 -21.64
N ASP A 545 0.95 7.45 -22.17
CA ASP A 545 0.47 7.68 -23.53
C ASP A 545 1.42 7.17 -24.64
N VAL A 546 1.62 5.86 -24.68
CA VAL A 546 2.47 5.15 -25.66
C VAL A 546 2.18 5.64 -27.09
N GLY A 547 3.23 6.16 -27.74
CA GLY A 547 3.16 6.66 -29.12
C GLY A 547 2.87 8.15 -29.25
N VAL A 548 2.54 8.83 -28.16
CA VAL A 548 2.49 10.30 -28.07
C VAL A 548 3.90 10.82 -27.80
N ALA A 549 4.25 11.97 -28.40
CA ALA A 549 5.58 12.55 -28.31
C ALA A 549 5.53 13.85 -27.51
N GLU A 550 5.44 13.73 -26.19
CA GLU A 550 5.71 14.83 -25.26
C GLU A 550 6.83 14.44 -24.29
N ASP A 551 7.23 15.43 -23.50
CA ASP A 551 8.40 15.38 -22.64
C ASP A 551 8.03 15.60 -21.16
N CYS A 552 6.91 15.05 -20.65
CA CYS A 552 6.59 15.14 -19.21
C CYS A 552 6.30 13.77 -18.58
N PHE A 553 7.15 13.31 -17.67
CA PHE A 553 6.85 12.14 -16.83
C PHE A 553 6.36 12.52 -15.42
N ASP A 554 7.05 13.46 -14.76
CA ASP A 554 6.77 13.94 -13.41
C ASP A 554 6.26 15.40 -13.47
N GLY A 555 4.94 15.59 -13.32
CA GLY A 555 4.31 16.92 -13.27
C GLY A 555 4.04 17.36 -11.83
N SER A 556 4.30 18.63 -11.51
CA SER A 556 4.01 19.23 -10.21
C SER A 556 2.65 19.95 -10.16
N GLY A 557 1.71 19.61 -11.04
CA GLY A 557 0.45 20.34 -11.24
C GLY A 557 -0.75 19.45 -11.58
N GLU A 558 -1.91 20.08 -11.80
CA GLU A 558 -3.17 19.46 -12.24
C GLU A 558 -3.16 19.04 -13.73
N GLU A 559 -2.11 19.40 -14.48
CA GLU A 559 -1.98 19.06 -15.91
C GLU A 559 -1.46 17.63 -16.11
N PRO A 560 -2.03 16.87 -17.06
CA PRO A 560 -1.57 15.53 -17.38
C PRO A 560 -0.15 15.57 -17.95
N CYS A 561 0.63 14.56 -17.60
CA CYS A 561 1.98 14.40 -18.09
C CYS A 561 2.08 13.14 -18.93
N SER A 562 2.45 13.32 -20.21
CA SER A 562 2.75 12.23 -21.12
C SER A 562 4.26 12.16 -21.40
N GLY A 563 4.86 10.98 -21.19
CA GLY A 563 6.30 10.84 -21.14
C GLY A 563 6.75 9.49 -20.60
N SER A 564 8.05 9.23 -20.68
CA SER A 564 8.64 7.94 -20.36
C SER A 564 9.70 8.02 -19.25
N LEU A 565 9.82 6.91 -18.52
CA LEU A 565 10.86 6.65 -17.54
C LEU A 565 11.49 5.29 -17.82
N LEU A 566 12.81 5.26 -17.91
CA LEU A 566 13.60 4.03 -17.92
C LEU A 566 14.55 4.04 -16.73
N ARG A 567 14.43 3.08 -15.83
CA ARG A 567 15.32 2.91 -14.67
C ARG A 567 16.00 1.56 -14.74
N VAL A 568 17.31 1.52 -14.50
CA VAL A 568 18.09 0.29 -14.32
C VAL A 568 18.78 0.33 -12.97
N THR A 569 18.70 -0.77 -12.25
CA THR A 569 19.29 -0.90 -10.91
C THR A 569 20.11 -2.17 -10.81
N ALA A 570 21.35 -2.03 -10.35
CA ALA A 570 22.22 -3.14 -9.99
C ALA A 570 22.43 -3.17 -8.48
N ARG A 571 22.47 -4.37 -7.90
CA ARG A 571 22.78 -4.61 -6.49
C ARG A 571 23.72 -5.79 -6.36
N VAL A 572 24.63 -5.72 -5.41
CA VAL A 572 25.45 -6.87 -4.98
C VAL A 572 25.35 -6.98 -3.47
N LYS A 573 24.97 -8.16 -2.98
CA LYS A 573 25.07 -8.52 -1.56
C LYS A 573 26.29 -9.41 -1.37
N ALA A 574 27.08 -9.15 -0.34
CA ALA A 574 28.23 -9.93 0.05
C ALA A 574 28.07 -10.44 1.49
N GLU A 575 28.17 -11.75 1.69
CA GLU A 575 28.16 -12.40 3.01
C GLU A 575 29.61 -12.62 3.45
N LEU A 576 30.26 -11.58 3.96
CA LEU A 576 31.70 -11.57 4.24
C LEU A 576 32.09 -12.51 5.40
N HIS A 577 31.18 -12.66 6.37
CA HIS A 577 31.29 -13.53 7.54
C HIS A 577 29.87 -13.88 8.00
N ASP A 578 29.68 -14.95 8.78
CA ASP A 578 28.37 -15.33 9.34
C ASP A 578 27.70 -14.22 10.16
N ALA A 579 28.48 -13.24 10.58
CA ALA A 579 28.08 -12.09 11.39
C ALA A 579 28.07 -10.77 10.60
N VAL A 580 28.59 -10.71 9.38
CA VAL A 580 28.80 -9.47 8.63
C VAL A 580 28.34 -9.62 7.19
N SER A 581 27.35 -8.82 6.81
CA SER A 581 26.90 -8.72 5.42
C SER A 581 26.92 -7.27 4.95
N VAL A 582 27.24 -7.10 3.67
CA VAL A 582 27.29 -5.78 3.02
C VAL A 582 26.48 -5.85 1.74
N ALA A 583 25.68 -4.83 1.47
CA ALA A 583 24.98 -4.68 0.21
C ALA A 583 25.26 -3.31 -0.39
N ALA A 584 25.58 -3.27 -1.68
CA ALA A 584 25.71 -2.03 -2.44
C ALA A 584 24.72 -2.06 -3.61
N GLN A 585 24.05 -0.94 -3.84
CA GLN A 585 23.06 -0.77 -4.90
C GLN A 585 23.26 0.56 -5.60
N TYR A 586 23.09 0.57 -6.91
CA TYR A 586 23.07 1.78 -7.74
C TYR A 586 21.94 1.69 -8.75
N ALA A 587 21.10 2.71 -8.79
CA ALA A 587 20.03 2.90 -9.75
C ALA A 587 20.30 4.16 -10.58
N HIS A 588 20.07 4.05 -11.88
CA HIS A 588 20.14 5.17 -12.82
C HIS A 588 18.83 5.23 -13.60
N ALA A 589 18.22 6.40 -13.68
CA ALA A 589 16.98 6.62 -14.42
C ALA A 589 17.14 7.70 -15.47
N ARG A 590 16.44 7.51 -16.60
CA ARG A 590 16.23 8.51 -17.64
C ARG A 590 14.75 8.85 -17.64
N VAL A 591 14.44 10.12 -17.45
CA VAL A 591 13.08 10.62 -17.25
C VAL A 591 12.83 11.76 -18.25
N ASP A 592 11.72 11.70 -18.97
CA ASP A 592 11.31 12.82 -19.82
C ASP A 592 10.90 14.02 -18.94
N ASP A 593 11.53 15.19 -19.15
CA ASP A 593 11.42 16.38 -18.29
C ASP A 593 10.90 17.61 -19.06
N PRO A 594 9.76 18.19 -18.62
CA PRO A 594 9.06 19.21 -19.38
C PRO A 594 9.79 20.56 -19.36
N VAL A 595 10.62 20.79 -18.34
CA VAL A 595 11.31 22.07 -18.15
C VAL A 595 12.44 22.26 -19.15
N ASN A 596 13.13 21.17 -19.50
CA ASN A 596 14.29 21.20 -20.39
C ASN A 596 13.97 20.71 -21.81
N HIS A 597 12.70 20.36 -22.10
CA HIS A 597 12.28 19.75 -23.37
C HIS A 597 13.21 18.61 -23.80
N GLY A 598 13.48 17.68 -22.87
CA GLY A 598 14.52 16.68 -23.03
C GLY A 598 14.50 15.60 -21.95
N VAL A 599 15.60 14.86 -21.85
CA VAL A 599 15.74 13.73 -20.92
C VAL A 599 16.59 14.14 -19.72
N ARG A 600 15.98 14.13 -18.53
CA ARG A 600 16.64 14.24 -17.23
C ARG A 600 17.26 12.91 -16.84
N GLN A 601 18.37 12.97 -16.10
CA GLN A 601 19.03 11.80 -15.56
C GLN A 601 19.01 11.85 -14.04
N ASP A 602 18.51 10.79 -13.42
CA ASP A 602 18.41 10.67 -11.96
C ASP A 602 19.33 9.53 -11.52
N ALA A 603 19.91 9.65 -10.33
CA ALA A 603 20.69 8.59 -9.72
C ALA A 603 20.31 8.38 -8.26
N HIS A 604 20.44 7.12 -7.84
CA HIS A 604 20.20 6.72 -6.46
C HIS A 604 21.19 5.61 -6.09
N ALA A 605 21.96 5.83 -5.02
CA ALA A 605 22.94 4.88 -4.53
C ALA A 605 22.66 4.53 -3.07
N VAL A 606 22.81 3.24 -2.73
CA VAL A 606 22.58 2.73 -1.38
C VAL A 606 23.73 1.82 -1.00
N VAL A 607 24.27 2.03 0.19
CA VAL A 607 25.19 1.10 0.85
C VAL A 607 24.59 0.70 2.17
N GLU A 608 24.55 -0.60 2.43
CA GLU A 608 24.01 -1.17 3.64
C GLU A 608 25.02 -2.15 4.23
N THR A 609 25.17 -2.11 5.55
CA THR A 609 26.04 -3.03 6.29
C THR A 609 25.28 -3.54 7.49
N GLN A 610 25.22 -4.86 7.65
CA GLN A 610 24.63 -5.52 8.80
C GLN A 610 25.73 -6.26 9.56
N VAL A 611 25.77 -6.03 10.88
CA VAL A 611 26.73 -6.68 11.79
C VAL A 611 25.95 -7.31 12.94
N ARG A 612 26.25 -8.58 13.24
CA ARG A 612 25.67 -9.36 14.35
C ARG A 612 26.80 -9.83 15.26
N PRO A 613 27.35 -8.94 16.11
CA PRO A 613 28.50 -9.30 16.95
C PRO A 613 28.19 -10.42 17.94
N CYS A 614 26.93 -10.57 18.33
CA CYS A 614 26.40 -11.68 19.12
C CYS A 614 24.93 -11.92 18.77
N GLU A 615 24.32 -12.99 19.29
CA GLU A 615 22.91 -13.31 19.03
C GLU A 615 21.93 -12.22 19.51
N ALA A 616 22.29 -11.55 20.61
CA ALA A 616 21.48 -10.54 21.27
C ALA A 616 21.58 -9.15 20.64
N LEU A 617 22.54 -8.87 19.75
CA LEU A 617 22.75 -7.53 19.17
C LEU A 617 22.83 -7.60 17.65
N ARG A 618 22.06 -6.74 16.98
CA ARG A 618 22.09 -6.53 15.54
C ARG A 618 22.27 -5.04 15.26
N LEU A 619 23.32 -4.72 14.52
CA LEU A 619 23.62 -3.37 14.05
C LEU A 619 23.40 -3.31 12.55
N ARG A 620 22.79 -2.24 12.06
CA ARG A 620 22.61 -1.98 10.63
C ARG A 620 22.94 -0.53 10.34
N GLY A 621 23.98 -0.33 9.54
CA GLY A 621 24.33 0.97 8.95
C GLY A 621 23.79 1.04 7.53
N ARG A 622 23.19 2.18 7.16
CA ARG A 622 22.67 2.39 5.80
C ARG A 622 22.90 3.82 5.35
N ALA A 623 23.55 4.00 4.21
CA ALA A 623 23.77 5.29 3.57
C ALA A 623 23.03 5.32 2.23
N VAL A 624 22.26 6.38 2.01
CA VAL A 624 21.47 6.61 0.80
C VAL A 624 21.86 7.96 0.23
N TRP A 625 22.21 7.98 -1.06
CA TRP A 625 22.40 9.20 -1.83
C TRP A 625 21.37 9.22 -2.97
N LYS A 626 20.70 10.35 -3.14
CA LYS A 626 19.68 10.57 -4.17
C LYS A 626 19.96 11.89 -4.89
N ASP A 627 19.89 11.86 -6.21
CA ASP A 627 19.99 13.04 -7.07
C ASP A 627 18.95 12.91 -8.19
N GLU A 628 17.93 13.76 -8.18
CA GLU A 628 16.85 13.76 -9.16
C GLU A 628 17.19 14.55 -10.43
N ASP A 629 18.37 15.19 -10.52
CA ASP A 629 18.84 15.84 -11.74
C ASP A 629 20.37 15.95 -11.76
N LEU A 630 21.05 14.96 -12.33
CA LEU A 630 22.51 14.94 -12.41
C LEU A 630 23.11 16.11 -13.19
N SER A 631 22.30 16.85 -13.96
CA SER A 631 22.76 17.99 -14.75
C SER A 631 22.74 19.31 -13.98
N THR A 632 21.87 19.45 -12.97
CA THR A 632 21.71 20.70 -12.20
C THR A 632 21.45 20.43 -10.72
N ARG A 633 22.08 21.24 -9.85
CA ARG A 633 22.01 21.03 -8.39
C ARG A 633 21.05 21.95 -7.64
N ASN A 634 20.21 22.71 -8.33
CA ASN A 634 19.43 23.79 -7.71
C ASN A 634 17.91 23.63 -7.87
N ARG A 635 17.43 22.67 -8.66
CA ARG A 635 16.00 22.53 -8.98
C ARG A 635 15.31 21.40 -8.21
N LEU A 636 15.83 20.18 -8.33
CA LEU A 636 15.20 18.97 -7.80
C LEU A 636 15.94 18.42 -6.59
N GLU A 637 15.40 17.36 -5.97
CA GLU A 637 15.95 16.80 -4.75
C GLU A 637 17.38 16.29 -4.96
N GLN A 638 18.28 16.76 -4.09
CA GLN A 638 19.60 16.16 -3.90
C GLN A 638 19.76 15.92 -2.42
N SER A 639 19.91 14.68 -1.99
CA SER A 639 19.92 14.36 -0.58
C SER A 639 20.90 13.26 -0.24
N PHE A 640 21.43 13.34 0.98
CA PHE A 640 22.17 12.26 1.60
C PHE A 640 21.53 11.91 2.93
N ARG A 641 21.24 10.63 3.14
CA ARG A 641 20.68 10.08 4.37
C ARG A 641 21.59 8.97 4.88
N ALA A 642 22.17 9.17 6.07
CA ALA A 642 22.83 8.10 6.82
C ALA A 642 21.93 7.65 7.96
N THR A 643 21.72 6.34 8.09
CA THR A 643 20.92 5.71 9.14
C THR A 643 21.76 4.70 9.90
N LEU A 644 21.68 4.73 11.22
CA LEU A 644 22.18 3.71 12.11
C LEU A 644 21.01 3.11 12.89
N ASP A 645 20.79 1.81 12.72
CA ASP A 645 19.81 1.02 13.45
C ASP A 645 20.56 0.06 14.39
N ALA A 646 20.19 0.07 15.67
CA ALA A 646 20.63 -0.92 16.65
C ALA A 646 19.40 -1.64 17.19
N SER A 647 19.41 -2.96 17.15
CA SER A 647 18.39 -3.81 17.76
C SER A 647 19.07 -4.75 18.74
N TRP A 648 18.58 -4.80 19.97
CA TRP A 648 19.13 -5.68 20.99
C TRP A 648 18.04 -6.35 21.82
N ALA A 649 18.28 -7.60 22.19
CA ALA A 649 17.46 -8.37 23.12
C ALA A 649 18.14 -8.31 24.49
N THR A 650 17.51 -7.65 25.47
CA THR A 650 18.03 -7.58 26.86
C THR A 650 17.66 -8.82 27.67
N ALA A 651 16.58 -9.50 27.27
CA ALA A 651 16.10 -10.77 27.79
C ALA A 651 15.36 -11.52 26.67
N ASP A 652 15.06 -12.80 26.85
CA ASP A 652 14.32 -13.61 25.87
C ASP A 652 12.95 -13.01 25.48
N ALA A 653 12.39 -12.19 26.38
CA ALA A 653 11.09 -11.54 26.23
C ALA A 653 11.15 -10.10 25.68
N VAL A 654 12.27 -9.37 25.82
CA VAL A 654 12.30 -7.92 25.54
C VAL A 654 13.30 -7.58 24.46
N THR A 655 12.81 -6.96 23.40
CA THR A 655 13.63 -6.43 22.31
C THR A 655 13.47 -4.93 22.23
N THR A 656 14.59 -4.22 22.11
CA THR A 656 14.61 -2.77 21.90
C THR A 656 15.29 -2.48 20.57
N ARG A 657 14.75 -1.53 19.83
CA ARG A 657 15.33 -1.02 18.59
C ARG A 657 15.42 0.49 18.66
N ALA A 658 16.63 1.01 18.52
CA ALA A 658 16.88 2.42 18.35
C ALA A 658 17.36 2.70 16.92
N ARG A 659 16.86 3.78 16.34
CA ARG A 659 17.23 4.27 15.03
C ARG A 659 17.61 5.74 15.13
N TYR A 660 18.71 6.07 14.49
CA TYR A 660 19.12 7.45 14.24
C TYR A 660 19.31 7.64 12.74
N ALA A 661 18.74 8.71 12.19
CA ALA A 661 18.98 9.12 10.81
C ALA A 661 19.42 10.57 10.74
N TRP A 662 20.47 10.80 9.96
CA TRP A 662 20.99 12.11 9.61
C TRP A 662 20.69 12.36 8.13
N VAL A 663 20.00 13.46 7.83
CA VAL A 663 19.58 13.82 6.47
C VAL A 663 20.12 15.20 6.13
N ILE A 664 20.72 15.33 4.96
CA ILE A 664 21.28 16.58 4.44
C ILE A 664 20.68 16.83 3.06
N ASP A 665 20.19 18.05 2.83
CA ASP A 665 19.88 18.55 1.50
C ASP A 665 21.18 19.07 0.87
N LEU A 666 21.54 18.50 -0.27
CA LEU A 666 22.77 18.79 -1.02
C LEU A 666 22.55 19.83 -2.13
N LYS A 667 21.34 20.39 -2.27
CA LYS A 667 21.05 21.42 -3.26
C LYS A 667 21.97 22.63 -3.10
N ASP A 668 22.40 23.18 -4.23
CA ASP A 668 23.12 24.44 -4.28
C ASP A 668 22.14 25.59 -4.04
N ALA A 669 22.35 26.34 -2.96
CA ALA A 669 21.55 27.51 -2.63
C ALA A 669 21.58 28.59 -3.73
N ARG A 670 22.64 28.62 -4.56
CA ARG A 670 22.76 29.60 -5.65
C ARG A 670 21.82 29.25 -6.80
N GLY A 671 20.77 30.04 -6.96
CA GLY A 671 19.80 29.88 -8.04
C GLY A 671 18.73 28.82 -7.77
N ALA A 672 18.70 28.21 -6.58
CA ALA A 672 17.59 27.37 -6.18
C ALA A 672 16.35 28.21 -5.88
N ARG A 673 15.19 27.78 -6.37
CA ARG A 673 13.90 28.46 -6.09
C ARG A 673 13.53 28.32 -4.61
N THR A 674 13.91 27.22 -3.99
CA THR A 674 13.75 26.96 -2.56
C THR A 674 15.14 26.75 -1.96
N PRO A 675 15.49 27.43 -0.86
CA PRO A 675 16.76 27.19 -0.19
C PRO A 675 16.88 25.72 0.24
N PRO A 676 18.12 25.18 0.33
CA PRO A 676 18.33 23.83 0.82
C PRO A 676 17.84 23.71 2.26
N ASP A 677 17.21 22.59 2.58
CA ASP A 677 16.76 22.31 3.94
C ASP A 677 17.95 22.20 4.91
N ALA A 678 17.77 22.73 6.13
CA ALA A 678 18.75 22.55 7.19
C ALA A 678 18.95 21.05 7.51
N PRO A 679 20.17 20.62 7.94
CA PRO A 679 20.42 19.24 8.31
C PRO A 679 19.42 18.73 9.37
N ARG A 680 18.89 17.53 9.15
CA ARG A 680 17.86 16.93 10.00
C ARG A 680 18.42 15.76 10.77
N HIS A 681 18.07 15.70 12.05
CA HIS A 681 18.40 14.60 12.96
C HIS A 681 17.10 13.95 13.41
N LEU A 682 16.89 12.70 13.02
CA LEU A 682 15.67 11.95 13.26
C LEU A 682 15.99 10.75 14.16
N PHE A 683 15.16 10.54 15.17
CA PHE A 683 15.29 9.46 16.12
C PHE A 683 14.00 8.64 16.12
N ALA A 684 14.13 7.32 16.22
CA ALA A 684 13.01 6.44 16.49
C ALA A 684 13.42 5.38 17.51
N LEU A 685 12.50 5.04 18.40
CA LEU A 685 12.68 4.02 19.42
C LEU A 685 11.45 3.11 19.42
N GLU A 686 11.70 1.82 19.41
CA GLU A 686 10.72 0.76 19.54
C GLU A 686 11.14 -0.17 20.68
N VAL A 687 10.21 -0.45 21.58
CA VAL A 687 10.36 -1.45 22.65
C VAL A 687 9.24 -2.47 22.48
N GLU A 688 9.61 -3.72 22.23
CA GLU A 688 8.69 -4.85 22.10
C GLU A 688 8.95 -5.85 23.22
N THR A 689 7.89 -6.21 23.95
CA THR A 689 7.90 -7.27 24.96
C THR A 689 6.97 -8.39 24.54
N ARG A 690 7.45 -9.64 24.57
CA ARG A 690 6.69 -10.87 24.33
C ARG A 690 6.50 -11.64 25.63
N PHE A 691 5.34 -12.27 25.81
CA PHE A 691 5.02 -13.04 27.01
C PHE A 691 4.19 -14.28 26.68
#